data_AF-A0AA88Q6C4-F1
#
_entry.id   AF-A0AA88Q6C4-F1
#
_cell.length_a   1.000
_cell.length_b   1.000
_cell.length_c   1.000
_cell.angle_alpha   90.00
_cell.angle_beta   90.00
_cell.angle_gamma   90.00
#
_symmetry.space_group_name_H-M   'P 1'
#
loop_
_entity.id
_entity.type
_entity.pdbx_description
1 polymer ?
#
loop_
_entity_poly.entity_id
_entity_poly.type
_entity_poly.pdbx_seq_one_letter_code
_entity_poly.pdbx_strand_id
1 'polypeptide(L)'
;MDSECLALLPAVCLVLADPKQSPPDDTSLEKLLDWFKELHSQSNGQVLLQHQPCLLEFISSVCTSKTTDHAILAFTLKLTGLLAATTQGFHLLEEGGLLVSVFEREAWCVCDHWEDASVRSGWLQGLLNMLKHQQALDFIRGNGLIKVILQLQNDRSLFVACLANQLLVHILNFLTSSNMTNGSDAVGSSELSLRPDWVSVSSEIMNAVVEALSSEDHPQVLQGLRLLSLVLSQCGEPIRSTLWKDVLVPLEVLVNRGSESLMKTLITVLQAAVRTPLLSQSEYKVEVLLEAMLGDGNRKEHFQCAALILKLEKCPEVLKRKAMNIILLPLQCVSTQPQAEKEIIVVLKEQLSQKASCISLLMQSLSSLAELAHTKYLFEDISIHSVTSSVVLLLRMCSGHCPSSLLHINAFTHLIGCCKVQRCGLDTLGALSVYEENVDLRKDIFGVLLDCLQSPDSHATVMKKTFQAIKRWIVECLPFPDLLQFISHDLFPVLEKRLCDLRWEVRDSTLEFITQLTAALNGYSGFTEALHNSGMVSVLLSSLADAEGYVRASAVAAVGEAVTVSFHIVNNNNLLEEALVQMMSVLSQDTEGFPRRAVVKVFTSWLRGSHPITALDSSLSSVLSLGGNDFDWEVKMHTLELAEMLMEKTLTCCPYAIQNFGSSEETHFTQALSRLKAYGLFDLLLNSLFDCDRPVCEKACGLLVKLRTLTAETADLNHSAFVLNVCGNRWENEVQRRCLKKQPAKASVCVTNLVSKSDEETDCDLHCSRNISLYKILQILDLDDMQRMLTLSSDHVVNSPRSLMEDILSAAQQSEENIVDCY
;
A
#
# COMPACT_ATOMS: atom_id res chain seq x y z
N MET A 1 4.67 31.69 -7.26
CA MET A 1 3.35 31.75 -6.60
C MET A 1 3.44 32.44 -5.25
N ASP A 2 4.47 32.21 -4.43
CA ASP A 2 4.50 32.71 -3.04
C ASP A 2 4.46 34.24 -2.89
N SER A 3 5.05 35.00 -3.81
CA SER A 3 5.02 36.47 -3.78
C SER A 3 3.61 37.07 -3.91
N GLU A 4 2.73 36.39 -4.64
CA GLU A 4 1.34 36.83 -4.83
C GLU A 4 0.49 36.49 -3.59
N CYS A 5 0.67 35.29 -3.02
CA CYS A 5 0.01 34.91 -1.76
C CYS A 5 0.42 35.83 -0.60
N LEU A 6 1.71 36.18 -0.50
CA LEU A 6 2.21 37.12 0.51
C LEU A 6 1.60 38.54 0.38
N ALA A 7 1.16 38.94 -0.80
CA ALA A 7 0.48 40.22 -1.00
C ALA A 7 -0.99 40.20 -0.54
N LEU A 8 -1.65 39.04 -0.56
CA LEU A 8 -3.03 38.85 -0.11
C LEU A 8 -3.15 38.71 1.42
N LEU A 9 -2.10 38.21 2.07
CA LEU A 9 -2.09 37.84 3.48
C LEU A 9 -2.57 38.96 4.45
N PRO A 10 -2.16 40.24 4.32
CA PRO A 10 -2.67 41.29 5.20
C PRO A 10 -4.20 41.46 5.15
N ALA A 11 -4.80 41.35 3.97
CA ALA A 11 -6.25 41.45 3.82
C ALA A 11 -6.96 40.24 4.46
N VAL A 12 -6.39 39.04 4.30
CA VAL A 12 -6.90 37.81 4.93
C VAL A 12 -6.85 37.94 6.46
N CYS A 13 -5.73 38.40 7.02
CA CYS A 13 -5.59 38.63 8.46
C CYS A 13 -6.62 39.63 9.02
N LEU A 14 -6.91 40.72 8.29
CA LEU A 14 -7.93 41.68 8.70
C LEU A 14 -9.34 41.07 8.72
N VAL A 15 -9.67 40.25 7.72
CA VAL A 15 -10.95 39.54 7.66
C VAL A 15 -11.08 38.55 8.83
N LEU A 16 -10.04 37.74 9.07
CA LEU A 16 -10.06 36.74 10.14
C LEU A 16 -10.08 37.37 11.54
N ALA A 17 -9.55 38.58 11.73
CA ALA A 17 -9.55 39.28 13.01
C ALA A 17 -10.83 40.09 13.29
N ASP A 18 -11.71 40.31 12.30
CA ASP A 18 -12.94 41.08 12.49
C ASP A 18 -14.05 40.20 13.10
N PRO A 19 -14.46 40.44 14.37
CA PRO A 19 -15.49 39.63 15.02
C PRO A 19 -16.89 39.81 14.40
N LYS A 20 -17.06 40.75 13.46
CA LYS A 20 -18.33 40.94 12.73
C LYS A 20 -18.46 40.04 11.49
N GLN A 21 -17.37 39.45 11.03
CA GLN A 21 -17.36 38.54 9.88
C GLN A 21 -17.66 37.12 10.34
N SER A 22 -18.36 36.35 9.51
CA SER A 22 -18.50 34.91 9.74
C SER A 22 -17.15 34.23 9.50
N PRO A 23 -16.70 33.33 10.40
CA PRO A 23 -15.46 32.61 10.20
C PRO A 23 -15.55 31.73 8.94
N PRO A 24 -14.45 31.56 8.17
CA PRO A 24 -14.38 30.52 7.17
C PRO A 24 -14.62 29.14 7.78
N ASP A 25 -15.01 28.17 6.96
CA ASP A 25 -15.12 26.80 7.41
C ASP A 25 -13.76 26.24 7.89
N ASP A 26 -13.80 25.28 8.82
CA ASP A 26 -12.61 24.70 9.44
C ASP A 26 -11.62 24.14 8.39
N THR A 27 -12.12 23.65 7.25
CA THR A 27 -11.26 23.07 6.21
C THR A 27 -10.44 24.15 5.50
N SER A 28 -11.00 25.34 5.28
CA SER A 28 -10.25 26.48 4.75
C SER A 28 -9.14 26.94 5.70
N LEU A 29 -9.41 26.99 7.01
CA LEU A 29 -8.43 27.35 8.04
C LEU A 29 -7.30 26.31 8.14
N GLU A 30 -7.61 25.01 8.07
CA GLU A 30 -6.59 23.95 8.08
C GLU A 30 -5.73 23.96 6.80
N LYS A 31 -6.33 24.18 5.62
CA LYS A 31 -5.56 24.33 4.37
C LYS A 31 -4.64 25.55 4.40
N LEU A 32 -5.06 26.64 5.04
CA LEU A 32 -4.21 27.82 5.23
C LEU A 32 -3.03 27.51 6.17
N LEU A 33 -3.26 26.72 7.24
CA LEU A 33 -2.18 26.22 8.09
C LEU A 33 -1.20 25.32 7.33
N ASP A 34 -1.69 24.46 6.44
CA ASP A 34 -0.84 23.60 5.61
C ASP A 34 0.03 24.42 4.66
N TRP A 35 -0.50 25.50 4.09
CA TRP A 35 0.31 26.45 3.33
C TRP A 35 1.42 27.09 4.18
N PHE A 36 1.10 27.52 5.42
CA PHE A 36 2.13 28.05 6.32
C PHE A 36 3.19 27.01 6.69
N LYS A 37 2.81 25.73 6.86
CA LYS A 37 3.76 24.63 7.09
C LYS A 37 4.69 24.44 5.89
N GLU A 38 4.17 24.52 4.67
CA GLU A 38 4.98 24.40 3.45
C GLU A 38 5.92 25.60 3.26
N LEU A 39 5.46 26.81 3.54
CA LEU A 39 6.34 27.98 3.54
C LEU A 39 7.48 27.82 4.57
N HIS A 40 7.16 27.25 5.73
CA HIS A 40 8.14 26.99 6.77
C HIS A 40 9.18 25.94 6.35
N SER A 41 8.77 24.89 5.64
CA SER A 41 9.67 23.81 5.17
C SER A 41 10.62 24.29 4.06
N GLN A 42 10.18 25.17 3.16
CA GLN A 42 10.96 25.64 2.01
C GLN A 42 11.96 26.76 2.33
N SER A 43 11.67 27.61 3.32
CA SER A 43 12.41 28.87 3.56
C SER A 43 13.28 28.89 4.82
N ASN A 44 13.46 27.75 5.51
CA ASN A 44 14.03 27.69 6.87
C ASN A 44 13.33 28.61 7.89
N GLY A 45 12.12 29.11 7.59
CA GLY A 45 11.29 29.95 8.46
C GLY A 45 11.86 31.31 8.89
N GLN A 46 13.08 31.66 8.45
CA GLN A 46 13.88 32.80 8.96
C GLN A 46 13.36 34.19 8.58
N VAL A 47 12.33 34.28 7.72
CA VAL A 47 12.04 35.51 6.97
C VAL A 47 10.58 35.97 7.10
N LEU A 48 9.63 35.07 7.41
CA LEU A 48 8.19 35.38 7.29
C LEU A 48 7.72 36.49 8.24
N LEU A 49 7.98 36.35 9.55
CA LEU A 49 7.55 37.35 10.55
C LEU A 49 8.22 38.73 10.36
N GLN A 50 9.44 38.77 9.81
CA GLN A 50 10.14 40.02 9.54
C GLN A 50 9.56 40.76 8.33
N HIS A 51 9.03 40.02 7.35
CA HIS A 51 8.51 40.59 6.11
C HIS A 51 6.99 40.80 6.16
N GLN A 52 6.29 40.20 7.12
CA GLN A 52 4.84 40.25 7.27
C GLN A 52 4.44 40.63 8.72
N PRO A 53 4.59 41.91 9.11
CA PRO A 53 4.23 42.38 10.46
C PRO A 53 2.73 42.22 10.76
N CYS A 54 1.88 42.13 9.73
CA CYS A 54 0.45 41.90 9.89
C CYS A 54 0.10 40.63 10.69
N LEU A 55 0.98 39.62 10.69
CA LEU A 55 0.78 38.39 11.47
C LEU A 55 0.89 38.63 12.98
N LEU A 56 1.78 39.52 13.41
CA LEU A 56 1.93 39.87 14.83
C LEU A 56 0.72 40.68 15.31
N GLU A 57 0.27 41.63 14.49
CA GLU A 57 -0.94 42.43 14.75
C GLU A 57 -2.19 41.54 14.80
N PHE A 58 -2.30 40.59 13.87
CA PHE A 58 -3.37 39.59 13.83
C PHE A 58 -3.42 38.77 15.12
N ILE A 59 -2.31 38.14 15.52
CA ILE A 59 -2.24 37.32 16.74
C ILE A 59 -2.61 38.17 17.97
N SER A 60 -2.05 39.38 18.08
CA SER A 60 -2.35 40.29 19.19
C SER A 60 -3.82 40.70 19.25
N SER A 61 -4.42 41.05 18.11
CA SER A 61 -5.83 41.45 18.02
C SER A 61 -6.77 40.31 18.39
N VAL A 62 -6.52 39.11 17.87
CA VAL A 62 -7.36 37.94 18.11
C VAL A 62 -7.31 37.50 19.58
N CYS A 63 -6.13 37.47 20.18
CA CYS A 63 -5.94 37.00 21.56
C CYS A 63 -6.38 38.02 22.63
N THR A 64 -6.47 39.31 22.31
CA THR A 64 -6.97 40.33 23.24
C THR A 64 -8.49 40.53 23.15
N SER A 65 -9.11 40.09 22.05
CA SER A 65 -10.55 40.17 21.84
C SER A 65 -11.30 39.11 22.65
N LYS A 66 -12.37 39.52 23.33
CA LYS A 66 -13.28 38.62 24.08
C LYS A 66 -14.41 38.06 23.24
N THR A 67 -14.53 38.49 21.98
CA THR A 67 -15.66 38.15 21.09
C THR A 67 -15.20 37.34 19.88
N THR A 68 -13.98 36.80 19.92
CA THR A 68 -13.41 36.03 18.81
C THR A 68 -14.04 34.63 18.77
N ASP A 69 -14.35 34.16 17.56
CA ASP A 69 -14.83 32.80 17.34
C ASP A 69 -13.78 31.73 17.74
N HIS A 70 -14.25 30.59 18.27
CA HIS A 70 -13.40 29.50 18.75
C HIS A 70 -12.54 28.87 17.65
N ALA A 71 -13.03 28.78 16.40
CA ALA A 71 -12.27 28.23 15.28
C ALA A 71 -11.11 29.14 14.90
N ILE A 72 -11.32 30.46 14.90
CA ILE A 72 -10.28 31.47 14.67
C ILE A 72 -9.25 31.47 15.80
N LEU A 73 -9.69 31.32 17.06
CA LEU A 73 -8.78 31.18 18.20
C LEU A 73 -7.93 29.90 18.08
N ALA A 74 -8.56 28.76 17.77
CA ALA A 74 -7.86 27.49 17.58
C ALA A 74 -6.85 27.56 16.42
N PHE A 75 -7.22 28.19 15.30
CA PHE A 75 -6.32 28.49 14.18
C PHE A 75 -5.14 29.36 14.62
N THR A 76 -5.40 30.43 15.36
CA THR A 76 -4.38 31.38 15.83
C THR A 76 -3.38 30.73 16.79
N LEU A 77 -3.85 29.86 17.69
CA LEU A 77 -3.00 29.06 18.58
C LEU A 77 -2.06 28.13 17.79
N LYS A 78 -2.61 27.43 16.80
CA LYS A 78 -1.83 26.54 15.91
C LYS A 78 -0.80 27.31 15.09
N LEU A 79 -1.21 28.45 14.51
CA LEU A 79 -0.36 29.32 13.70
C LEU A 79 0.77 29.92 14.52
N THR A 80 0.48 30.45 15.72
CA THR A 80 1.50 30.99 16.62
C THR A 80 2.56 29.92 16.94
N GLY A 81 2.12 28.69 17.19
CA GLY A 81 3.02 27.56 17.38
C GLY A 81 3.90 27.26 16.16
N LEU A 82 3.36 27.30 14.94
CA LEU A 82 4.12 27.12 13.70
C LEU A 82 5.16 28.22 13.48
N LEU A 83 4.79 29.48 13.77
CA LEU A 83 5.70 30.62 13.64
C LEU A 83 6.83 30.57 14.69
N ALA A 84 6.52 30.08 15.89
CA ALA A 84 7.47 29.88 16.98
C ALA A 84 8.34 28.61 16.81
N ALA A 85 8.12 27.81 15.78
CA ALA A 85 8.90 26.60 15.50
C ALA A 85 10.37 26.88 15.12
N THR A 86 10.71 28.11 14.73
CA THR A 86 12.12 28.55 14.57
C THR A 86 12.60 29.35 15.78
N THR A 87 13.89 29.28 16.12
CA THR A 87 14.52 30.08 17.18
C THR A 87 14.31 31.58 17.01
N GLN A 88 14.39 32.08 15.77
CA GLN A 88 14.21 33.50 15.47
C GLN A 88 12.74 33.94 15.57
N GLY A 89 11.81 33.15 15.00
CA GLY A 89 10.39 33.43 15.12
C GLY A 89 9.91 33.36 16.56
N PHE A 90 10.42 32.39 17.32
CA PHE A 90 10.22 32.28 18.77
C PHE A 90 10.66 33.55 19.49
N HIS A 91 11.89 34.02 19.26
CA HIS A 91 12.43 35.24 19.88
C HIS A 91 11.59 36.48 19.57
N LEU A 92 11.16 36.67 18.31
CA LEU A 92 10.32 37.81 17.92
C LEU A 92 8.95 37.77 18.62
N LEU A 93 8.34 36.59 18.73
CA LEU A 93 7.07 36.42 19.45
C LEU A 93 7.23 36.56 20.97
N GLU A 94 8.37 36.18 21.52
CA GLU A 94 8.71 36.33 22.93
C GLU A 94 8.98 37.79 23.31
N GLU A 95 9.79 38.52 22.53
CA GLU A 95 10.05 39.96 22.70
C GLU A 95 8.76 40.79 22.63
N GLY A 96 7.83 40.39 21.75
CA GLY A 96 6.50 41.00 21.65
C GLY A 96 5.55 40.62 22.78
N GLY A 97 5.95 39.75 23.72
CA GLY A 97 5.10 39.24 24.80
C GLY A 97 3.95 38.33 24.35
N LEU A 98 3.94 37.93 23.07
CA LEU A 98 2.83 37.19 22.48
C LEU A 98 2.82 35.74 22.94
N LEU A 99 3.97 35.07 23.06
CA LEU A 99 3.99 33.66 23.48
C LEU A 99 3.36 33.44 24.86
N VAL A 100 3.69 34.30 25.84
CA VAL A 100 3.08 34.22 27.17
C VAL A 100 1.58 34.51 27.05
N SER A 101 1.18 35.59 26.37
CA SER A 101 -0.25 35.92 26.21
C SER A 101 -1.08 34.81 25.55
N VAL A 102 -0.49 34.07 24.61
CA VAL A 102 -1.16 33.04 23.81
C VAL A 102 -1.20 31.71 24.56
N PHE A 103 -0.12 31.33 25.26
CA PHE A 103 -0.01 30.00 25.88
C PHE A 103 -0.19 29.99 27.41
N GLU A 104 -0.35 31.15 28.06
CA GLU A 104 -0.70 31.25 29.48
C GLU A 104 -2.16 30.83 29.71
N ARG A 105 -2.35 29.71 30.43
CA ARG A 105 -3.68 29.14 30.70
C ARG A 105 -4.63 30.13 31.36
N GLU A 106 -4.12 30.93 32.30
CA GLU A 106 -4.90 31.84 33.13
C GLU A 106 -5.55 32.95 32.30
N ALA A 107 -4.95 33.34 31.17
CA ALA A 107 -5.52 34.30 30.22
C ALA A 107 -6.84 33.79 29.60
N TRP A 108 -6.97 32.48 29.38
CA TRP A 108 -8.14 31.86 28.76
C TRP A 108 -9.24 31.48 29.75
N CYS A 109 -8.88 31.21 31.02
CA CYS A 109 -9.85 30.93 32.08
C CYS A 109 -10.70 32.16 32.46
N VAL A 110 -10.23 33.38 32.18
CA VAL A 110 -10.96 34.63 32.48
C VAL A 110 -12.05 34.94 31.45
N CYS A 111 -12.04 34.28 30.29
CA CYS A 111 -12.91 34.60 29.16
C CYS A 111 -13.82 33.44 28.71
N ASP A 112 -14.00 32.38 29.51
CA ASP A 112 -14.80 31.16 29.22
C ASP A 112 -14.42 30.33 27.96
N HIS A 113 -13.58 30.85 27.05
CA HIS A 113 -13.12 30.15 25.84
C HIS A 113 -12.39 28.83 26.11
N TRP A 114 -11.77 28.66 27.29
CA TRP A 114 -11.06 27.44 27.65
C TRP A 114 -11.96 26.21 27.77
N GLU A 115 -13.28 26.39 27.98
CA GLU A 115 -14.25 25.30 28.05
C GLU A 115 -14.52 24.64 26.68
N ASP A 116 -14.21 25.33 25.59
CA ASP A 116 -14.34 24.78 24.24
C ASP A 116 -13.18 23.82 23.90
N ALA A 117 -13.51 22.63 23.38
CA ALA A 117 -12.53 21.60 23.08
C ALA A 117 -11.60 21.99 21.90
N SER A 118 -12.09 22.77 20.93
CA SER A 118 -11.30 23.21 19.78
C SER A 118 -10.16 24.14 20.22
N VAL A 119 -10.40 25.01 21.20
CA VAL A 119 -9.40 25.91 21.78
C VAL A 119 -8.33 25.10 22.50
N ARG A 120 -8.71 24.14 23.35
CA ARG A 120 -7.73 23.26 24.04
C ARG A 120 -6.92 22.40 23.06
N SER A 121 -7.57 21.88 22.01
CA SER A 121 -6.88 21.16 20.93
C SER A 121 -5.93 22.07 20.15
N GLY A 122 -6.35 23.30 19.82
CA GLY A 122 -5.52 24.30 19.16
C GLY A 122 -4.31 24.71 20.00
N TRP A 123 -4.50 24.87 21.31
CA TRP A 123 -3.45 25.17 22.28
C TRP A 123 -2.40 24.04 22.35
N LEU A 124 -2.83 22.79 22.51
CA LEU A 124 -1.94 21.62 22.50
C LEU A 124 -1.18 21.49 21.18
N GLN A 125 -1.87 21.65 20.05
CA GLN A 125 -1.26 21.57 18.73
C GLN A 125 -0.27 22.71 18.49
N GLY A 126 -0.56 23.93 18.99
CA GLY A 126 0.35 25.06 18.96
C GLY A 126 1.66 24.77 19.71
N LEU A 127 1.57 24.23 20.93
CA LEU A 127 2.77 23.79 21.68
C LEU A 127 3.55 22.70 20.94
N LEU A 128 2.84 21.73 20.35
CA LEU A 128 3.46 20.66 19.56
C LEU A 128 4.20 21.19 18.34
N ASN A 129 3.60 22.16 17.63
CA ASN A 129 4.20 22.82 16.47
C ASN A 129 5.48 23.58 16.86
N MET A 130 5.44 24.31 17.99
CA MET A 130 6.54 25.14 18.48
C MET A 130 7.74 24.32 18.99
N LEU A 131 7.50 23.11 19.53
CA LEU A 131 8.54 22.29 20.15
C LEU A 131 9.47 21.66 19.11
N LYS A 132 10.40 22.47 18.58
CA LYS A 132 11.44 22.07 17.62
C LYS A 132 12.85 22.46 18.08
N HIS A 133 12.96 23.29 19.12
CA HIS A 133 14.22 23.80 19.65
C HIS A 133 14.18 23.96 21.17
N GLN A 134 15.34 24.18 21.79
CA GLN A 134 15.49 24.17 23.25
C GLN A 134 14.75 25.32 23.94
N GLN A 135 14.67 26.52 23.33
CA GLN A 135 13.98 27.66 23.93
C GLN A 135 12.48 27.40 24.10
N ALA A 136 11.86 26.71 23.14
CA ALA A 136 10.47 26.28 23.25
C ALA A 136 10.24 25.30 24.42
N LEU A 137 11.16 24.36 24.62
CA LEU A 137 11.11 23.45 25.76
C LEU A 137 11.29 24.20 27.08
N ASP A 138 12.25 25.12 27.14
CA ASP A 138 12.51 25.94 28.32
C ASP A 138 11.32 26.82 28.67
N PHE A 139 10.58 27.33 27.68
CA PHE A 139 9.33 28.06 27.85
C PHE A 139 8.20 27.17 28.40
N ILE A 140 7.99 25.98 27.83
CA ILE A 140 6.98 25.03 28.33
C ILE A 140 7.24 24.69 29.80
N ARG A 141 8.52 24.47 30.15
CA ARG A 141 8.95 24.20 31.52
C ARG A 141 8.81 25.42 32.43
N GLY A 142 9.36 26.56 32.02
CA GLY A 142 9.43 27.79 32.81
C GLY A 142 8.06 28.32 33.20
N ASN A 143 7.05 28.06 32.37
CA ASN A 143 5.65 28.42 32.62
C ASN A 143 4.81 27.28 33.25
N GLY A 144 5.44 26.16 33.66
CA GLY A 144 4.75 25.06 34.36
C GLY A 144 3.71 24.32 33.52
N LEU A 145 3.80 24.37 32.19
CA LEU A 145 2.77 23.85 31.28
C LEU A 145 2.71 22.32 31.25
N ILE A 146 3.77 21.61 31.66
CA ILE A 146 3.80 20.13 31.74
C ILE A 146 2.65 19.60 32.61
N LYS A 147 2.39 20.23 33.77
CA LYS A 147 1.30 19.84 34.66
C LYS A 147 -0.07 20.05 34.02
N VAL A 148 -0.23 21.11 33.23
CA VAL A 148 -1.47 21.38 32.50
C VAL A 148 -1.69 20.31 31.42
N ILE A 149 -0.63 19.94 30.68
CA ILE A 149 -0.71 18.90 29.66
C ILE A 149 -1.08 17.54 30.29
N LEU A 150 -0.49 17.19 31.43
CA LEU A 150 -0.84 15.97 32.18
C LEU A 150 -2.30 15.99 32.66
N GLN A 151 -2.82 17.13 33.13
CA GLN A 151 -4.24 17.27 33.48
C GLN A 151 -5.17 17.05 32.27
N LEU A 152 -4.79 17.55 31.10
CA LEU A 152 -5.54 17.41 29.84
C LEU A 152 -5.59 15.99 29.31
N GLN A 153 -4.79 15.04 29.83
CA GLN A 153 -4.96 13.62 29.51
C GLN A 153 -6.34 13.10 29.94
N ASN A 154 -6.92 13.68 30.99
CA ASN A 154 -8.23 13.31 31.52
C ASN A 154 -9.36 14.22 31.01
N ASP A 155 -9.15 14.92 29.88
CA ASP A 155 -10.16 15.77 29.27
C ASP A 155 -11.40 14.97 28.81
N ARG A 156 -12.56 15.62 28.81
CA ARG A 156 -13.82 15.05 28.30
C ARG A 156 -13.76 14.79 26.79
N SER A 157 -13.01 15.59 26.05
CA SER A 157 -12.77 15.42 24.63
C SER A 157 -11.67 14.40 24.38
N LEU A 158 -12.00 13.34 23.64
CA LEU A 158 -11.03 12.33 23.21
C LEU A 158 -9.91 12.92 22.34
N PHE A 159 -10.20 13.97 21.56
CA PHE A 159 -9.20 14.64 20.72
C PHE A 159 -8.17 15.39 21.55
N VAL A 160 -8.61 16.10 22.59
CA VAL A 160 -7.73 16.82 23.54
C VAL A 160 -6.85 15.82 24.29
N ALA A 161 -7.44 14.76 24.85
CA ALA A 161 -6.69 13.72 25.56
C ALA A 161 -5.66 13.02 24.66
N CYS A 162 -6.00 12.76 23.39
CA CYS A 162 -5.08 12.17 22.42
C CYS A 162 -3.91 13.11 22.09
N LEU A 163 -4.18 14.39 21.81
CA LEU A 163 -3.16 15.40 21.55
C LEU A 163 -2.24 15.62 22.76
N ALA A 164 -2.79 15.60 23.98
CA ALA A 164 -2.00 15.68 25.20
C ALA A 164 -0.99 14.52 25.30
N ASN A 165 -1.44 13.29 25.03
CA ASN A 165 -0.54 12.13 24.99
C ASN A 165 0.54 12.26 23.92
N GLN A 166 0.18 12.74 22.71
CA GLN A 166 1.14 12.96 21.63
C GLN A 166 2.19 14.03 21.98
N LEU A 167 1.77 15.14 22.61
CA LEU A 167 2.68 16.20 23.04
C LEU A 167 3.65 15.70 24.13
N LEU A 168 3.17 14.92 25.11
CA LEU A 168 4.03 14.33 26.14
C LEU A 168 5.10 13.40 25.53
N VAL A 169 4.71 12.57 24.56
CA VAL A 169 5.65 11.71 23.82
C VAL A 169 6.66 12.54 23.02
N HIS A 170 6.21 13.61 22.37
CA HIS A 170 7.09 14.51 21.62
C HIS A 170 8.11 15.22 22.53
N ILE A 171 7.68 15.66 23.72
CA ILE A 171 8.57 16.21 24.76
C ILE A 171 9.63 15.19 25.18
N LEU A 172 9.23 13.95 25.47
CA LEU A 172 10.15 12.86 25.82
C LEU A 172 11.18 12.59 24.71
N ASN A 173 10.75 12.57 23.44
CA ASN A 173 11.64 12.36 22.29
C ASN A 173 12.60 13.54 22.04
N PHE A 174 12.14 14.76 22.28
CA PHE A 174 12.99 15.94 22.13
C PHE A 174 14.12 15.95 23.18
N LEU A 175 13.79 15.54 24.42
CA LEU A 175 14.75 15.40 25.51
C LEU A 175 15.85 14.36 25.25
N THR A 176 15.56 13.28 24.51
CA THR A 176 16.58 12.26 24.15
C THR A 176 17.44 12.69 22.97
N SER A 177 16.86 13.35 21.97
CA SER A 177 17.55 13.75 20.73
C SER A 177 18.57 14.88 20.96
N SER A 178 18.28 15.81 21.87
CA SER A 178 19.18 16.93 22.23
C SER A 178 20.44 16.50 22.99
N ASN A 179 20.44 15.29 23.58
CA ASN A 179 21.60 14.73 24.28
C ASN A 179 22.65 14.10 23.34
N MET A 180 22.28 13.72 22.11
CA MET A 180 23.16 13.01 21.18
C MET A 180 23.98 13.94 20.26
N THR A 181 23.63 15.23 20.16
CA THR A 181 24.25 16.19 19.24
C THR A 181 25.43 16.98 19.83
N ASN A 182 25.69 16.89 21.14
CA ASN A 182 26.74 17.65 21.82
C ASN A 182 27.98 16.81 22.22
N GLY A 183 28.13 15.59 21.68
CA GLY A 183 29.20 14.66 22.05
C GLY A 183 30.12 14.31 20.88
N SER A 184 30.86 15.26 20.33
CA SER A 184 32.07 14.96 19.55
C SER A 184 33.30 15.45 20.31
N ASP A 185 34.22 14.50 20.54
CA ASP A 185 35.59 14.65 21.05
C ASP A 185 35.81 14.67 22.57
N ALA A 186 35.70 13.50 23.21
CA ALA A 186 36.66 13.07 24.23
C ALA A 186 36.62 11.54 24.44
N VAL A 187 37.70 10.87 24.07
CA VAL A 187 37.98 9.47 24.41
C VAL A 187 38.26 9.37 25.91
N GLY A 188 37.52 8.51 26.61
CA GLY A 188 37.92 7.99 27.91
C GLY A 188 36.96 8.29 29.05
N SER A 189 36.23 7.26 29.49
CA SER A 189 35.68 7.08 30.84
C SER A 189 34.98 8.29 31.50
N SER A 190 33.65 8.37 31.39
CA SER A 190 32.83 9.02 32.40
C SER A 190 31.40 8.51 32.33
N GLU A 191 30.80 8.29 33.49
CA GLU A 191 29.36 8.09 33.67
C GLU A 191 28.59 9.12 32.84
N LEU A 192 27.49 8.69 32.22
CA LEU A 192 26.53 9.56 31.53
C LEU A 192 26.10 10.67 32.48
N SER A 193 26.76 11.84 32.40
CA SER A 193 26.36 13.02 33.15
C SER A 193 25.09 13.56 32.49
N LEU A 194 23.96 12.95 32.87
CA LEU A 194 22.62 13.38 32.47
C LEU A 194 22.46 14.85 32.90
N ARG A 195 22.08 15.73 31.96
CA ARG A 195 21.75 17.11 32.32
C ARG A 195 20.67 17.10 33.42
N PRO A 196 20.79 17.91 34.48
CA PRO A 196 19.77 18.01 35.54
C PRO A 196 18.37 18.30 34.98
N ASP A 197 18.31 19.05 33.88
CA ASP A 197 17.08 19.41 33.17
C ASP A 197 16.34 18.19 32.60
N TRP A 198 17.08 17.24 32.02
CA TRP A 198 16.53 15.99 31.45
C TRP A 198 15.81 15.18 32.52
N VAL A 199 16.46 14.98 33.66
CA VAL A 199 15.96 14.15 34.75
C VAL A 199 14.65 14.72 35.30
N SER A 200 14.54 16.04 35.48
CA SER A 200 13.36 16.64 36.11
C SER A 200 12.06 16.44 35.33
N VAL A 201 12.04 16.78 34.04
CA VAL A 201 10.83 16.72 33.19
C VAL A 201 10.50 15.28 32.81
N SER A 202 11.50 14.46 32.46
CA SER A 202 11.24 13.06 32.14
C SER A 202 10.71 12.30 33.36
N SER A 203 11.26 12.54 34.55
CA SER A 203 10.76 11.92 35.79
C SER A 203 9.36 12.40 36.14
N GLU A 204 9.02 13.68 35.94
CA GLU A 204 7.65 14.17 36.17
C GLU A 204 6.63 13.43 35.29
N ILE A 205 6.91 13.28 33.99
CA ILE A 205 6.02 12.56 33.06
C ILE A 205 5.97 11.05 33.38
N MET A 206 7.11 10.42 33.63
CA MET A 206 7.17 8.98 33.95
C MET A 206 6.45 8.66 35.26
N ASN A 207 6.64 9.46 36.31
CA ASN A 207 5.96 9.30 37.59
C ASN A 207 4.45 9.45 37.43
N ALA A 208 3.99 10.42 36.62
CA ALA A 208 2.56 10.59 36.34
C ALA A 208 1.93 9.35 35.67
N VAL A 209 2.68 8.65 34.80
CA VAL A 209 2.22 7.36 34.23
C VAL A 209 2.11 6.29 35.31
N VAL A 210 3.14 6.14 36.16
CA VAL A 210 3.15 5.15 37.25
C VAL A 210 2.00 5.40 38.23
N GLU A 211 1.77 6.66 38.61
CA GLU A 211 0.65 7.08 39.46
C GLU A 211 -0.70 6.80 38.81
N ALA A 212 -0.86 7.13 37.52
CA ALA A 212 -2.09 6.86 36.78
C ALA A 212 -2.41 5.36 36.73
N LEU A 213 -1.42 4.50 36.51
CA LEU A 213 -1.60 3.04 36.49
C LEU A 213 -1.86 2.45 37.88
N SER A 214 -1.40 3.12 38.94
CA SER A 214 -1.60 2.70 40.33
C SER A 214 -2.94 3.20 40.91
N SER A 215 -3.60 4.13 40.21
CA SER A 215 -4.88 4.72 40.62
C SER A 215 -6.03 3.72 40.68
N GLU A 216 -7.05 4.06 41.46
CA GLU A 216 -8.36 3.37 41.43
C GLU A 216 -9.32 4.00 40.41
N ASP A 217 -8.99 5.19 39.88
CA ASP A 217 -9.83 5.91 38.93
C ASP A 217 -9.70 5.34 37.50
N HIS A 218 -10.80 4.76 37.00
CA HIS A 218 -10.80 4.00 35.75
C HIS A 218 -10.40 4.83 34.50
N PRO A 219 -10.90 6.06 34.29
CA PRO A 219 -10.46 6.93 33.20
C PRO A 219 -8.97 7.27 33.29
N GLN A 220 -8.46 7.53 34.49
CA GLN A 220 -7.04 7.85 34.71
C GLN A 220 -6.14 6.67 34.34
N VAL A 221 -6.49 5.45 34.78
CA VAL A 221 -5.77 4.21 34.39
C VAL A 221 -5.79 4.02 32.88
N LEU A 222 -6.94 4.25 32.24
CA LEU A 222 -7.07 4.11 30.78
C LEU A 222 -6.15 5.06 30.01
N GLN A 223 -6.02 6.31 30.45
CA GLN A 223 -5.14 7.30 29.81
C GLN A 223 -3.67 7.00 30.09
N GLY A 224 -3.33 6.53 31.30
CA GLY A 224 -1.99 6.02 31.61
C GLY A 224 -1.56 4.89 30.68
N LEU A 225 -2.44 3.90 30.44
CA LEU A 225 -2.19 2.81 29.50
C LEU A 225 -2.03 3.28 28.05
N ARG A 226 -2.82 4.27 27.61
CA ARG A 226 -2.71 4.87 26.27
C ARG A 226 -1.38 5.60 26.08
N LEU A 227 -0.99 6.42 27.05
CA LEU A 227 0.31 7.09 27.01
C LEU A 227 1.44 6.06 27.00
N LEU A 228 1.39 5.03 27.85
CA LEU A 228 2.39 3.97 27.87
C LEU A 228 2.53 3.28 26.50
N SER A 229 1.42 2.94 25.84
CA SER A 229 1.46 2.34 24.49
C SER A 229 2.13 3.26 23.46
N LEU A 230 1.89 4.57 23.53
CA LEU A 230 2.53 5.55 22.66
C LEU A 230 4.03 5.71 22.97
N VAL A 231 4.42 5.75 24.24
CA VAL A 231 5.83 5.81 24.65
C VAL A 231 6.59 4.58 24.17
N LEU A 232 6.03 3.39 24.32
CA LEU A 232 6.67 2.14 23.88
C LEU A 232 6.87 2.09 22.37
N SER A 233 5.92 2.65 21.60
CA SER A 233 5.96 2.62 20.14
C SER A 233 6.79 3.75 19.52
N GLN A 234 6.90 4.91 20.18
CA GLN A 234 7.48 6.12 19.58
C GLN A 234 8.75 6.63 20.29
N CYS A 235 8.98 6.31 21.57
CA CYS A 235 10.15 6.79 22.29
C CYS A 235 11.36 5.88 22.13
N GLY A 236 12.56 6.47 22.08
CA GLY A 236 13.86 5.78 22.10
C GLY A 236 14.35 5.37 23.51
N GLU A 237 15.51 4.73 23.57
CA GLU A 237 16.23 4.51 24.85
C GLU A 237 16.84 5.83 25.36
N PRO A 238 16.98 6.03 26.69
CA PRO A 238 16.66 5.12 27.80
C PRO A 238 15.22 5.25 28.34
N ILE A 239 14.40 6.15 27.77
CA ILE A 239 13.03 6.43 28.24
C ILE A 239 12.18 5.17 28.25
N ARG A 240 12.28 4.40 27.17
CA ARG A 240 11.50 3.18 26.98
C ARG A 240 11.79 2.12 28.04
N SER A 241 13.06 1.76 28.26
CA SER A 241 13.46 0.76 29.25
C SER A 241 13.19 1.22 30.69
N THR A 242 13.47 2.49 30.99
CA THR A 242 13.26 3.06 32.33
C THR A 242 11.78 3.03 32.70
N LEU A 243 10.90 3.59 31.85
CA LEU A 243 9.47 3.58 32.11
C LEU A 243 8.91 2.16 32.17
N TRP A 244 9.35 1.27 31.25
CA TRP A 244 8.91 -0.12 31.26
C TRP A 244 9.19 -0.80 32.60
N LYS A 245 10.40 -0.62 33.14
CA LYS A 245 10.78 -1.15 34.44
C LYS A 245 9.87 -0.65 35.58
N ASP A 246 9.52 0.62 35.57
CA ASP A 246 8.72 1.24 36.63
C ASP A 246 7.23 0.86 36.57
N VAL A 247 6.71 0.53 35.38
CA VAL A 247 5.28 0.19 35.20
C VAL A 247 4.96 -1.30 35.27
N LEU A 248 5.96 -2.20 35.28
CA LEU A 248 5.71 -3.65 35.31
C LEU A 248 4.85 -4.09 36.50
N VAL A 249 5.20 -3.66 37.72
CA VAL A 249 4.43 -4.00 38.92
C VAL A 249 3.01 -3.41 38.89
N PRO A 250 2.80 -2.12 38.57
CA PRO A 250 1.46 -1.58 38.33
C PRO A 250 0.64 -2.37 37.30
N LEU A 251 1.25 -2.77 36.18
CA LEU A 251 0.58 -3.57 35.15
C LEU A 251 0.17 -4.95 35.67
N GLU A 252 1.04 -5.65 36.40
CA GLU A 252 0.73 -6.94 37.02
C GLU A 252 -0.46 -6.83 37.98
N VAL A 253 -0.49 -5.78 38.82
CA VAL A 253 -1.61 -5.52 39.73
C VAL A 253 -2.90 -5.27 38.95
N LEU A 254 -2.86 -4.48 37.87
CA LEU A 254 -4.02 -4.19 37.03
C LEU A 254 -4.59 -5.45 36.35
N VAL A 255 -3.71 -6.31 35.82
CA VAL A 255 -4.10 -7.58 35.21
C VAL A 255 -4.79 -8.47 36.25
N ASN A 256 -4.20 -8.60 37.45
CA ASN A 256 -4.76 -9.40 38.53
C ASN A 256 -6.08 -8.86 39.10
N ARG A 257 -6.35 -7.55 38.99
CA ARG A 257 -7.65 -6.94 39.35
C ARG A 257 -8.79 -7.36 38.39
N GLY A 258 -8.48 -7.80 37.17
CA GLY A 258 -9.42 -8.52 36.30
C GLY A 258 -10.52 -7.70 35.61
N SER A 259 -10.33 -6.40 35.35
CA SER A 259 -11.30 -5.53 34.67
C SER A 259 -11.36 -5.76 33.14
N GLU A 260 -12.51 -6.19 32.62
CA GLU A 260 -12.71 -6.45 31.17
C GLU A 260 -12.49 -5.21 30.29
N SER A 261 -12.91 -4.02 30.74
CA SER A 261 -12.76 -2.78 29.97
C SER A 261 -11.30 -2.35 29.79
N LEU A 262 -10.41 -2.73 30.70
CA LEU A 262 -8.96 -2.44 30.62
C LEU A 262 -8.19 -3.45 29.77
N MET A 263 -8.65 -4.70 29.69
CA MET A 263 -7.93 -5.78 29.00
C MET A 263 -7.61 -5.44 27.54
N LYS A 264 -8.52 -4.78 26.83
CA LYS A 264 -8.29 -4.35 25.43
C LYS A 264 -7.12 -3.37 25.33
N THR A 265 -7.02 -2.42 26.26
CA THR A 265 -5.93 -1.43 26.27
C THR A 265 -4.62 -2.06 26.74
N LEU A 266 -4.67 -2.98 27.70
CA LEU A 266 -3.50 -3.78 28.12
C LEU A 266 -2.92 -4.61 26.97
N ILE A 267 -3.77 -5.22 26.14
CA ILE A 267 -3.34 -5.91 24.90
C ILE A 267 -2.66 -4.94 23.94
N THR A 268 -3.13 -3.69 23.84
CA THR A 268 -2.53 -2.66 23.00
C THR A 268 -1.14 -2.24 23.51
N VAL A 269 -0.95 -2.20 24.83
CA VAL A 269 0.37 -1.99 25.47
C VAL A 269 1.31 -3.14 25.13
N LEU A 270 0.86 -4.40 25.28
CA LEU A 270 1.65 -5.57 24.89
C LEU A 270 2.03 -5.54 23.40
N GLN A 271 1.10 -5.21 22.51
CA GLN A 271 1.37 -5.10 21.08
C GLN A 271 2.46 -4.07 20.77
N ALA A 272 2.47 -2.94 21.48
CA ALA A 272 3.54 -1.95 21.36
C ALA A 272 4.86 -2.53 21.89
N ALA A 273 4.85 -3.19 23.05
CA ALA A 273 6.03 -3.82 23.64
C ALA A 273 6.64 -4.94 22.77
N VAL A 274 5.81 -5.76 22.10
CA VAL A 274 6.22 -6.85 21.19
C VAL A 274 7.11 -6.35 20.05
N ARG A 275 6.94 -5.10 19.62
CA ARG A 275 7.75 -4.48 18.56
C ARG A 275 9.12 -3.99 19.05
N THR A 276 9.48 -4.27 20.30
CA THR A 276 10.68 -3.75 20.95
C THR A 276 11.47 -4.89 21.63
N PRO A 277 12.78 -4.72 21.91
CA PRO A 277 13.57 -5.75 22.58
C PRO A 277 13.25 -5.91 24.08
N LEU A 278 12.32 -5.11 24.64
CA LEU A 278 12.02 -5.10 26.08
C LEU A 278 11.57 -6.47 26.61
N LEU A 279 10.72 -7.16 25.85
CA LEU A 279 10.18 -8.46 26.27
C LEU A 279 11.20 -9.59 26.21
N SER A 280 12.36 -9.34 25.60
CA SER A 280 13.43 -10.32 25.41
C SER A 280 14.54 -10.22 26.45
N GLN A 281 14.53 -9.19 27.31
CA GLN A 281 15.57 -8.95 28.31
C GLN A 281 15.19 -9.62 29.63
N SER A 282 16.06 -10.50 30.14
CA SER A 282 15.84 -11.26 31.37
C SER A 282 15.73 -10.38 32.63
N GLU A 283 16.20 -9.13 32.57
CA GLU A 283 16.18 -8.18 33.68
C GLU A 283 14.77 -7.77 34.12
N TYR A 284 13.79 -7.84 33.22
CA TYR A 284 12.44 -7.31 33.44
C TYR A 284 11.42 -8.33 33.96
N LYS A 285 11.79 -9.61 34.16
CA LYS A 285 10.88 -10.67 34.68
C LYS A 285 9.47 -10.67 34.06
N VAL A 286 9.39 -10.38 32.76
CA VAL A 286 8.11 -10.18 32.06
C VAL A 286 7.26 -11.46 32.00
N GLU A 287 7.86 -12.61 32.33
CA GLU A 287 7.15 -13.87 32.41
C GLU A 287 5.94 -13.82 33.35
N VAL A 288 6.04 -13.13 34.49
CA VAL A 288 4.97 -13.06 35.49
C VAL A 288 3.76 -12.29 34.94
N LEU A 289 4.02 -11.13 34.29
CA LEU A 289 2.98 -10.35 33.63
C LEU A 289 2.30 -11.15 32.50
N LEU A 290 3.09 -11.79 31.63
CA LEU A 290 2.55 -12.59 30.53
C LEU A 290 1.77 -13.80 31.05
N GLU A 291 2.23 -14.44 32.11
CA GLU A 291 1.54 -15.55 32.75
C GLU A 291 0.22 -15.12 33.39
N ALA A 292 0.20 -13.97 34.07
CA ALA A 292 -1.02 -13.40 34.62
C ALA A 292 -2.03 -13.03 33.52
N MET A 293 -1.55 -12.51 32.38
CA MET A 293 -2.39 -12.21 31.22
C MET A 293 -2.88 -13.47 30.48
N LEU A 294 -2.20 -14.61 30.66
CA LEU A 294 -2.63 -15.95 30.25
C LEU A 294 -3.42 -16.70 31.35
N GLY A 295 -3.81 -16.04 32.44
CA GLY A 295 -4.36 -16.66 33.65
C GLY A 295 -5.55 -17.60 33.43
N ASP A 296 -5.92 -18.35 34.48
CA ASP A 296 -6.80 -19.54 34.46
C ASP A 296 -8.28 -19.32 34.04
N GLY A 297 -8.63 -18.16 33.50
CA GLY A 297 -9.99 -17.75 33.17
C GLY A 297 -10.43 -17.97 31.71
N ASN A 298 -11.74 -18.05 31.50
CA ASN A 298 -12.39 -18.27 30.21
C ASN A 298 -12.75 -16.94 29.53
N ARG A 299 -11.76 -16.24 28.93
CA ARG A 299 -11.96 -14.90 28.34
C ARG A 299 -11.47 -14.84 26.89
N LYS A 300 -12.21 -14.13 26.03
CA LYS A 300 -11.87 -13.94 24.60
C LYS A 300 -10.50 -13.26 24.42
N GLU A 301 -10.17 -12.39 25.36
CA GLU A 301 -8.94 -11.60 25.43
C GLU A 301 -7.69 -12.49 25.61
N HIS A 302 -7.81 -13.65 26.26
CA HIS A 302 -6.69 -14.59 26.44
C HIS A 302 -6.18 -15.16 25.11
N PHE A 303 -7.07 -15.37 24.14
CA PHE A 303 -6.67 -15.84 22.81
C PHE A 303 -5.86 -14.79 22.04
N GLN A 304 -6.17 -13.51 22.23
CA GLN A 304 -5.39 -12.42 21.65
C GLN A 304 -4.02 -12.32 22.31
N CYS A 305 -3.95 -12.43 23.64
CA CYS A 305 -2.67 -12.50 24.37
C CYS A 305 -1.82 -13.69 23.91
N ALA A 306 -2.42 -14.89 23.83
CA ALA A 306 -1.73 -16.10 23.40
C ALA A 306 -1.16 -15.95 21.97
N ALA A 307 -1.95 -15.42 21.03
CA ALA A 307 -1.48 -15.16 19.67
C ALA A 307 -0.31 -14.17 19.62
N LEU A 308 -0.31 -13.15 20.48
CA LEU A 308 0.80 -12.19 20.57
C LEU A 308 2.06 -12.82 21.17
N ILE A 309 1.91 -13.66 22.20
CA ILE A 309 3.03 -14.34 22.86
C ILE A 309 3.76 -15.27 21.87
N LEU A 310 3.03 -15.95 20.98
CA LEU A 310 3.65 -16.81 19.96
C LEU A 310 4.41 -16.03 18.88
N LYS A 311 4.12 -14.73 18.70
CA LYS A 311 4.87 -13.85 17.79
C LYS A 311 6.17 -13.30 18.40
N LEU A 312 6.43 -13.55 19.69
CA LEU A 312 7.66 -13.11 20.35
C LEU A 312 8.82 -14.03 20.00
N GLU A 313 9.87 -13.46 19.39
CA GLU A 313 11.09 -14.20 19.03
C GLU A 313 11.75 -14.84 20.27
N LYS A 314 11.98 -14.03 21.31
CA LYS A 314 12.60 -14.45 22.58
C LYS A 314 11.56 -14.47 23.70
N CYS A 315 10.78 -15.54 23.76
CA CYS A 315 9.83 -15.81 24.85
C CYS A 315 10.12 -17.21 25.40
N PRO A 316 10.08 -17.43 26.73
CA PRO A 316 10.30 -18.74 27.32
C PRO A 316 9.40 -19.82 26.71
N GLU A 317 9.99 -20.97 26.38
CA GLU A 317 9.26 -22.06 25.71
C GLU A 317 8.07 -22.58 26.54
N VAL A 318 8.12 -22.46 27.87
CA VAL A 318 7.00 -22.79 28.75
C VAL A 318 5.78 -21.89 28.49
N LEU A 319 6.00 -20.59 28.30
CA LEU A 319 4.94 -19.62 27.99
C LEU A 319 4.44 -19.77 26.56
N LYS A 320 5.33 -20.01 25.59
CA LYS A 320 4.92 -20.34 24.22
C LYS A 320 4.07 -21.60 24.19
N ARG A 321 4.46 -22.66 24.91
CA ARG A 321 3.66 -23.89 25.03
C ARG A 321 2.28 -23.62 25.65
N LYS A 322 2.22 -22.83 26.72
CA LYS A 322 0.93 -22.43 27.36
C LYS A 322 0.05 -21.65 26.39
N ALA A 323 0.60 -20.68 25.67
CA ALA A 323 -0.10 -19.91 24.66
C ALA A 323 -0.60 -20.78 23.49
N MET A 324 0.23 -21.71 23.00
CA MET A 324 -0.14 -22.63 21.93
C MET A 324 -1.27 -23.57 22.35
N ASN A 325 -1.24 -24.09 23.59
CA ASN A 325 -2.33 -24.90 24.14
C ASN A 325 -3.66 -24.12 24.18
N ILE A 326 -3.62 -22.83 24.55
CA ILE A 326 -4.80 -21.97 24.53
C ILE A 326 -5.33 -21.79 23.09
N ILE A 327 -4.44 -21.55 22.11
CA ILE A 327 -4.84 -21.40 20.71
C ILE A 327 -5.44 -22.69 20.13
N LEU A 328 -4.92 -23.86 20.51
CA LEU A 328 -5.41 -25.15 20.03
C LEU A 328 -6.72 -25.59 20.70
N LEU A 329 -7.04 -25.05 21.87
CA LEU A 329 -8.20 -25.46 22.68
C LEU A 329 -9.53 -25.50 21.91
N PRO A 330 -9.90 -24.50 21.07
CA PRO A 330 -11.13 -24.54 20.29
C PRO A 330 -11.17 -25.67 19.26
N LEU A 331 -10.02 -26.04 18.68
CA LEU A 331 -9.93 -27.16 17.72
C LEU A 331 -9.95 -28.52 18.43
N GLN A 332 -9.35 -28.62 19.63
CA GLN A 332 -9.43 -29.84 20.44
C GLN A 332 -10.88 -30.16 20.82
N CYS A 333 -11.73 -29.17 21.06
CA CYS A 333 -13.17 -29.37 21.27
C CYS A 333 -13.88 -30.00 20.06
N VAL A 334 -13.30 -29.90 18.85
CA VAL A 334 -13.87 -30.45 17.61
C VAL A 334 -13.43 -31.90 17.40
N SER A 335 -12.22 -32.28 17.83
CA SER A 335 -11.57 -33.53 17.42
C SER A 335 -11.61 -34.69 18.42
N THR A 336 -12.07 -34.52 19.67
CA THR A 336 -11.65 -35.45 20.73
C THR A 336 -12.49 -36.71 20.96
N GLN A 337 -11.72 -37.77 21.25
CA GLN A 337 -12.07 -39.02 21.91
C GLN A 337 -12.70 -38.85 23.32
N PRO A 338 -13.48 -39.83 23.81
CA PRO A 338 -14.46 -39.66 24.90
C PRO A 338 -13.94 -39.39 26.34
N GLN A 339 -12.63 -39.38 26.60
CA GLN A 339 -12.08 -39.18 27.96
C GLN A 339 -11.63 -37.73 28.24
N ALA A 340 -11.17 -36.99 27.24
CA ALA A 340 -10.77 -35.57 27.38
C ALA A 340 -11.97 -34.60 27.36
N GLU A 341 -13.18 -35.10 27.05
CA GLU A 341 -14.42 -34.33 26.95
C GLU A 341 -14.79 -33.58 28.24
N LYS A 342 -14.50 -34.14 29.43
CA LYS A 342 -15.12 -33.64 30.68
C LYS A 342 -14.53 -32.35 31.21
N GLU A 343 -13.25 -32.08 30.99
CA GLU A 343 -12.59 -30.87 31.53
C GLU A 343 -12.59 -29.74 30.49
N ILE A 344 -12.23 -30.04 29.24
CA ILE A 344 -12.08 -29.04 28.17
C ILE A 344 -13.43 -28.47 27.73
N ILE A 345 -14.46 -29.32 27.58
CA ILE A 345 -15.80 -28.86 27.18
C ILE A 345 -16.40 -28.01 28.29
N VAL A 346 -16.13 -28.30 29.58
CA VAL A 346 -16.64 -27.49 30.69
C VAL A 346 -16.08 -26.07 30.65
N VAL A 347 -14.80 -25.91 30.29
CA VAL A 347 -14.17 -24.58 30.19
C VAL A 347 -14.79 -23.75 29.06
N LEU A 348 -14.93 -24.28 27.84
CA LEU A 348 -15.42 -23.47 26.69
C LEU A 348 -16.93 -23.61 26.39
N LYS A 349 -17.70 -24.36 27.18
CA LYS A 349 -19.11 -24.71 26.90
C LYS A 349 -19.96 -23.50 26.56
N GLU A 350 -19.89 -22.48 27.40
CA GLU A 350 -20.70 -21.27 27.28
C GLU A 350 -20.33 -20.50 26.01
N GLN A 351 -19.03 -20.31 25.75
CA GLN A 351 -18.53 -19.59 24.59
C GLN A 351 -18.82 -20.30 23.27
N LEU A 352 -18.71 -21.63 23.23
CA LEU A 352 -19.06 -22.41 22.04
C LEU A 352 -20.57 -22.42 21.80
N SER A 353 -21.40 -22.39 22.85
CA SER A 353 -22.87 -22.35 22.71
C SER A 353 -23.37 -21.06 22.03
N GLN A 354 -22.63 -19.96 22.17
CA GLN A 354 -22.95 -18.67 21.56
C GLN A 354 -22.34 -18.56 20.16
N LYS A 355 -23.19 -18.31 19.14
CA LYS A 355 -22.78 -18.23 17.73
C LYS A 355 -21.60 -17.27 17.50
N ALA A 356 -21.67 -16.05 18.02
CA ALA A 356 -20.65 -15.03 17.76
C ALA A 356 -19.30 -15.39 18.39
N SER A 357 -19.31 -15.87 19.64
CA SER A 357 -18.12 -16.29 20.37
C SER A 357 -17.48 -17.54 19.75
N CYS A 358 -18.27 -18.57 19.44
CA CYS A 358 -17.82 -19.79 18.77
C CYS A 358 -17.08 -19.49 17.46
N ILE A 359 -17.71 -18.72 16.57
CA ILE A 359 -17.10 -18.33 15.29
C ILE A 359 -15.82 -17.51 15.53
N SER A 360 -15.85 -16.54 16.45
CA SER A 360 -14.68 -15.70 16.72
C SER A 360 -13.49 -16.49 17.25
N LEU A 361 -13.71 -17.45 18.16
CA LEU A 361 -12.66 -18.27 18.77
C LEU A 361 -12.03 -19.21 17.75
N LEU A 362 -12.84 -19.90 16.94
CA LEU A 362 -12.34 -20.79 15.89
C LEU A 362 -11.56 -20.01 14.83
N MET A 363 -12.06 -18.84 14.40
CA MET A 363 -11.33 -17.99 13.46
C MET A 363 -9.97 -17.54 14.01
N GLN A 364 -9.92 -17.10 15.28
CA GLN A 364 -8.68 -16.67 15.93
C GLN A 364 -7.68 -17.84 16.02
N SER A 365 -8.16 -19.02 16.41
CA SER A 365 -7.36 -20.25 16.47
C SER A 365 -6.75 -20.62 15.11
N LEU A 366 -7.61 -20.76 14.09
CA LEU A 366 -7.21 -21.11 12.72
C LEU A 366 -6.25 -20.10 12.10
N SER A 367 -6.53 -18.81 12.24
CA SER A 367 -5.69 -17.75 11.66
C SER A 367 -4.31 -17.73 12.32
N SER A 368 -4.25 -17.91 13.64
CA SER A 368 -2.98 -18.00 14.36
C SER A 368 -2.17 -19.21 13.91
N LEU A 369 -2.82 -20.37 13.72
CA LEU A 369 -2.14 -21.58 13.22
C LEU A 369 -1.63 -21.41 11.79
N ALA A 370 -2.41 -20.77 10.92
CA ALA A 370 -1.99 -20.52 9.54
C ALA A 370 -0.74 -19.63 9.48
N GLU A 371 -0.65 -18.60 10.34
CA GLU A 371 0.53 -17.75 10.46
C GLU A 371 1.74 -18.53 11.01
N LEU A 372 1.52 -19.43 11.98
CA LEU A 372 2.59 -20.17 12.66
C LEU A 372 3.10 -21.38 11.89
N ALA A 373 2.35 -21.92 10.91
CA ALA A 373 2.74 -23.09 10.13
C ALA A 373 4.08 -22.94 9.38
N HIS A 374 4.58 -21.71 9.19
CA HIS A 374 5.89 -21.45 8.58
C HIS A 374 7.04 -21.39 9.60
N THR A 375 6.75 -21.48 10.90
CA THR A 375 7.75 -21.43 11.99
C THR A 375 8.05 -22.84 12.51
N LYS A 376 9.12 -23.45 11.99
CA LYS A 376 9.48 -24.87 12.18
C LYS A 376 9.57 -25.35 13.64
N TYR A 377 9.94 -24.48 14.58
CA TYR A 377 10.28 -24.87 15.97
C TYR A 377 9.08 -24.91 16.94
N LEU A 378 7.91 -24.40 16.56
CA LEU A 378 6.78 -24.25 17.48
C LEU A 378 5.91 -25.50 17.65
N PHE A 379 6.13 -26.55 16.86
CA PHE A 379 5.29 -27.75 16.82
C PHE A 379 5.98 -29.04 17.32
N GLU A 380 7.19 -28.99 17.90
CA GLU A 380 7.92 -30.20 18.30
C GLU A 380 7.15 -31.11 19.29
N ASP A 381 6.31 -30.54 20.16
CA ASP A 381 5.48 -31.28 21.14
C ASP A 381 4.01 -31.48 20.69
N ILE A 382 3.63 -31.06 19.48
CA ILE A 382 2.24 -31.02 19.01
C ILE A 382 2.06 -31.95 17.82
N SER A 383 1.09 -32.85 17.91
CA SER A 383 0.72 -33.72 16.77
C SER A 383 0.06 -32.89 15.65
N ILE A 384 0.85 -32.54 14.63
CA ILE A 384 0.34 -31.82 13.45
C ILE A 384 -0.76 -32.62 12.77
N HIS A 385 -0.61 -33.95 12.72
CA HIS A 385 -1.65 -34.86 12.23
C HIS A 385 -3.01 -34.65 12.94
N SER A 386 -3.02 -34.50 14.27
CA SER A 386 -4.24 -34.23 15.04
C SER A 386 -4.84 -32.85 14.71
N VAL A 387 -4.00 -31.83 14.56
CA VAL A 387 -4.43 -30.48 14.17
C VAL A 387 -5.07 -30.51 12.77
N THR A 388 -4.39 -31.10 11.78
CA THR A 388 -4.90 -31.27 10.42
C THR A 388 -6.23 -32.02 10.41
N SER A 389 -6.33 -33.13 11.14
CA SER A 389 -7.57 -33.91 11.27
C SER A 389 -8.71 -33.08 11.86
N SER A 390 -8.42 -32.24 12.86
CA SER A 390 -9.39 -31.32 13.47
C SER A 390 -9.91 -30.29 12.47
N VAL A 391 -9.01 -29.73 11.66
CA VAL A 391 -9.37 -28.75 10.61
C VAL A 391 -10.22 -29.40 9.51
N VAL A 392 -9.85 -30.61 9.05
CA VAL A 392 -10.66 -31.38 8.07
C VAL A 392 -12.05 -31.66 8.63
N LEU A 393 -12.16 -32.12 9.88
CA LEU A 393 -13.44 -32.37 10.53
C LEU A 393 -14.28 -31.09 10.64
N LEU A 394 -13.66 -29.97 11.03
CA LEU A 394 -14.33 -28.68 11.13
C LEU A 394 -14.90 -28.23 9.78
N LEU A 395 -14.16 -28.41 8.68
CA LEU A 395 -14.62 -28.10 7.33
C LEU A 395 -15.78 -29.01 6.91
N ARG A 396 -15.70 -30.31 7.20
CA ARG A 396 -16.81 -31.27 6.97
C ARG A 396 -18.07 -30.85 7.73
N MET A 397 -17.94 -30.44 8.98
CA MET A 397 -19.07 -29.91 9.78
C MET A 397 -19.66 -28.64 9.18
N CYS A 398 -18.82 -27.72 8.69
CA CYS A 398 -19.30 -26.52 8.00
C CYS A 398 -20.09 -26.87 6.72
N SER A 399 -19.71 -27.97 6.04
CA SER A 399 -20.44 -28.51 4.89
C SER A 399 -21.67 -29.33 5.26
N GLY A 400 -22.00 -29.48 6.55
CA GLY A 400 -23.18 -30.21 7.03
C GLY A 400 -22.92 -31.69 7.37
N HIS A 401 -21.69 -32.18 7.22
CA HIS A 401 -21.32 -33.55 7.59
C HIS A 401 -20.89 -33.59 9.07
N CYS A 402 -21.83 -33.87 9.96
CA CYS A 402 -21.55 -33.99 11.41
C CYS A 402 -21.50 -35.47 11.83
N PRO A 403 -20.40 -35.95 12.44
CA PRO A 403 -20.34 -37.30 13.00
C PRO A 403 -21.39 -37.50 14.10
N SER A 404 -21.99 -38.68 14.16
CA SER A 404 -23.03 -39.00 15.16
C SER A 404 -22.57 -38.83 16.62
N SER A 405 -21.26 -38.94 16.89
CA SER A 405 -20.66 -38.74 18.22
C SER A 405 -20.73 -37.30 18.72
N LEU A 406 -20.81 -36.30 17.82
CA LEU A 406 -20.81 -34.86 18.16
C LEU A 406 -22.22 -34.25 18.18
N LEU A 407 -23.26 -35.04 17.88
CA LEU A 407 -24.67 -34.60 17.87
C LEU A 407 -25.16 -34.07 19.23
N HIS A 408 -24.50 -34.45 20.32
CA HIS A 408 -24.83 -33.98 21.68
C HIS A 408 -24.38 -32.53 21.94
N ILE A 409 -23.55 -31.96 21.07
CA ILE A 409 -23.04 -30.60 21.20
C ILE A 409 -23.82 -29.67 20.25
N ASN A 410 -24.99 -29.20 20.70
CA ASN A 410 -25.81 -28.20 19.98
C ASN A 410 -25.01 -26.94 19.55
N ALA A 411 -23.88 -26.67 20.21
CA ALA A 411 -23.01 -25.53 19.96
C ALA A 411 -22.44 -25.47 18.53
N PHE A 412 -22.29 -26.60 17.85
CA PHE A 412 -21.67 -26.63 16.52
C PHE A 412 -22.65 -26.59 15.35
N THR A 413 -23.96 -26.56 15.63
CA THR A 413 -24.98 -26.25 14.61
C THR A 413 -24.74 -24.88 13.97
N HIS A 414 -24.15 -23.93 14.72
CA HIS A 414 -23.77 -22.59 14.25
C HIS A 414 -22.72 -22.59 13.12
N LEU A 415 -22.02 -23.71 12.90
CA LEU A 415 -20.95 -23.82 11.91
C LEU A 415 -21.44 -24.20 10.51
N ILE A 416 -22.62 -24.81 10.39
CA ILE A 416 -23.17 -25.22 9.11
C ILE A 416 -23.35 -23.98 8.21
N GLY A 417 -22.72 -24.00 7.03
CA GLY A 417 -22.70 -22.88 6.08
C GLY A 417 -21.87 -21.66 6.55
N CYS A 418 -21.04 -21.78 7.58
CA CYS A 418 -20.26 -20.65 8.10
C CYS A 418 -19.05 -20.34 7.21
N CYS A 419 -19.24 -19.45 6.24
CA CYS A 419 -18.19 -19.04 5.30
C CYS A 419 -16.95 -18.45 6.00
N LYS A 420 -17.11 -17.80 7.16
CA LYS A 420 -15.99 -17.23 7.91
C LYS A 420 -15.04 -18.30 8.44
N VAL A 421 -15.60 -19.35 9.06
CA VAL A 421 -14.82 -20.49 9.58
C VAL A 421 -14.25 -21.31 8.43
N GLN A 422 -15.00 -21.55 7.36
CA GLN A 422 -14.51 -22.26 6.18
C GLN A 422 -13.28 -21.58 5.57
N ARG A 423 -13.31 -20.26 5.36
CA ARG A 423 -12.15 -19.52 4.81
C ARG A 423 -10.91 -19.67 5.68
N CYS A 424 -11.04 -19.42 6.99
CA CYS A 424 -9.92 -19.59 7.92
C CYS A 424 -9.44 -21.05 7.93
N GLY A 425 -10.35 -22.02 7.92
CA GLY A 425 -10.04 -23.45 7.91
C GLY A 425 -9.27 -23.86 6.66
N LEU A 426 -9.67 -23.37 5.49
CA LEU A 426 -8.99 -23.62 4.21
C LEU A 426 -7.61 -22.95 4.16
N ASP A 427 -7.47 -21.74 4.69
CA ASP A 427 -6.18 -21.06 4.81
C ASP A 427 -5.21 -21.86 5.72
N THR A 428 -5.69 -22.30 6.89
CA THR A 428 -4.91 -23.17 7.80
C THR A 428 -4.58 -24.50 7.12
N LEU A 429 -5.55 -25.16 6.50
CA LEU A 429 -5.34 -26.45 5.83
C LEU A 429 -4.31 -26.33 4.70
N GLY A 430 -4.35 -25.24 3.93
CA GLY A 430 -3.35 -24.95 2.92
C GLY A 430 -1.97 -24.66 3.51
N ALA A 431 -1.88 -23.96 4.65
CA ALA A 431 -0.61 -23.68 5.33
C ALA A 431 0.05 -24.94 5.92
N LEU A 432 -0.75 -25.91 6.37
CA LEU A 432 -0.29 -27.20 6.91
C LEU A 432 0.27 -28.17 5.85
N SER A 433 0.17 -27.84 4.55
CA SER A 433 0.70 -28.66 3.44
C SER A 433 2.22 -28.86 3.48
N VAL A 434 2.95 -27.97 4.16
CA VAL A 434 4.42 -28.00 4.29
C VAL A 434 4.91 -29.17 5.16
N TYR A 435 4.03 -29.80 5.94
CA TYR A 435 4.40 -30.86 6.88
C TYR A 435 4.18 -32.26 6.30
N GLU A 436 5.27 -33.04 6.22
CA GLU A 436 5.26 -34.41 5.69
C GLU A 436 4.40 -35.38 6.52
N GLU A 437 4.22 -35.15 7.83
CA GLU A 437 3.42 -36.02 8.73
C GLU A 437 1.95 -36.17 8.30
N ASN A 438 1.46 -35.33 7.39
CA ASN A 438 0.10 -35.37 6.87
C ASN A 438 -0.08 -36.30 5.66
N VAL A 439 0.92 -37.11 5.29
CA VAL A 439 0.84 -38.02 4.13
C VAL A 439 -0.41 -38.91 4.16
N ASP A 440 -0.74 -39.48 5.32
CA ASP A 440 -1.84 -40.42 5.46
C ASP A 440 -3.22 -39.75 5.35
N LEU A 441 -3.30 -38.44 5.65
CA LEU A 441 -4.52 -37.66 5.58
C LEU A 441 -4.81 -37.09 4.19
N ARG A 442 -3.92 -37.25 3.21
CA ARG A 442 -4.08 -36.62 1.87
C ARG A 442 -5.41 -36.96 1.22
N LYS A 443 -5.88 -38.21 1.31
CA LYS A 443 -7.19 -38.61 0.75
C LYS A 443 -8.34 -37.88 1.42
N ASP A 444 -8.31 -37.75 2.75
CA ASP A 444 -9.31 -37.00 3.50
C ASP A 444 -9.28 -35.50 3.19
N ILE A 445 -8.08 -34.95 3.00
CA ILE A 445 -7.84 -33.55 2.67
C ILE A 445 -8.36 -33.24 1.27
N PHE A 446 -7.96 -34.00 0.25
CA PHE A 446 -8.47 -33.81 -1.11
C PHE A 446 -9.99 -34.07 -1.17
N GLY A 447 -10.50 -35.04 -0.39
CA GLY A 447 -11.94 -35.28 -0.24
C GLY A 447 -12.69 -34.07 0.27
N VAL A 448 -12.28 -33.47 1.40
CA VAL A 448 -12.98 -32.29 1.94
C VAL A 448 -12.84 -31.05 1.04
N LEU A 449 -11.70 -30.89 0.36
CA LEU A 449 -11.49 -29.82 -0.61
C LEU A 449 -12.43 -30.00 -1.82
N LEU A 450 -12.59 -31.24 -2.31
CA LEU A 450 -13.52 -31.56 -3.38
C LEU A 450 -14.98 -31.32 -2.95
N ASP A 451 -15.36 -31.72 -1.74
CA ASP A 451 -16.70 -31.47 -1.18
C ASP A 451 -17.02 -29.97 -1.16
N CYS A 452 -16.05 -29.13 -0.75
CA CYS A 452 -16.20 -27.68 -0.79
C CYS A 452 -16.38 -27.15 -2.22
N LEU A 453 -15.70 -27.72 -3.22
CA LEU A 453 -15.89 -27.34 -4.62
C LEU A 453 -17.16 -27.91 -5.23
N GLN A 454 -17.73 -29.00 -4.73
CA GLN A 454 -18.94 -29.62 -5.28
C GLN A 454 -20.23 -29.02 -4.69
N SER A 455 -20.16 -28.47 -3.47
CA SER A 455 -21.30 -27.88 -2.78
C SER A 455 -21.89 -26.68 -3.55
N PRO A 456 -23.16 -26.73 -4.00
CA PRO A 456 -23.76 -25.66 -4.80
C PRO A 456 -23.87 -24.33 -4.03
N ASP A 457 -24.12 -24.42 -2.72
CA ASP A 457 -24.32 -23.26 -1.83
C ASP A 457 -23.00 -22.64 -1.33
N SER A 458 -21.85 -23.14 -1.77
CA SER A 458 -20.56 -22.59 -1.38
C SER A 458 -20.40 -21.15 -1.85
N HIS A 459 -20.00 -20.28 -0.91
CA HIS A 459 -19.75 -18.87 -1.18
C HIS A 459 -18.52 -18.70 -2.09
N ALA A 460 -18.54 -17.74 -3.01
CA ALA A 460 -17.45 -17.53 -3.99
C ALA A 460 -16.06 -17.41 -3.33
N THR A 461 -15.97 -16.68 -2.21
CA THR A 461 -14.71 -16.55 -1.46
C THR A 461 -14.25 -17.85 -0.81
N VAL A 462 -15.17 -18.75 -0.44
CA VAL A 462 -14.82 -20.08 0.08
C VAL A 462 -14.22 -20.90 -1.06
N MET A 463 -14.85 -20.88 -2.24
CA MET A 463 -14.31 -21.55 -3.44
C MET A 463 -12.92 -21.05 -3.81
N LYS A 464 -12.69 -19.74 -3.83
CA LYS A 464 -11.36 -19.15 -4.07
C LYS A 464 -10.31 -19.65 -3.06
N LYS A 465 -10.69 -19.76 -1.79
CA LYS A 465 -9.82 -20.32 -0.73
C LYS A 465 -9.58 -21.82 -0.91
N THR A 466 -10.58 -22.56 -1.37
CA THR A 466 -10.44 -23.98 -1.70
C THR A 466 -9.47 -24.19 -2.85
N PHE A 467 -9.55 -23.39 -3.91
CA PHE A 467 -8.59 -23.41 -5.02
C PHE A 467 -7.15 -23.13 -4.55
N GLN A 468 -6.96 -22.13 -3.67
CA GLN A 468 -5.65 -21.82 -3.08
C GLN A 468 -5.10 -23.00 -2.25
N ALA A 469 -5.95 -23.65 -1.44
CA ALA A 469 -5.56 -24.81 -0.65
C ALA A 469 -5.19 -26.00 -1.54
N ILE A 470 -6.01 -26.34 -2.56
CA ILE A 470 -5.73 -27.41 -3.52
C ILE A 470 -4.38 -27.17 -4.20
N LYS A 471 -4.13 -25.95 -4.71
CA LYS A 471 -2.86 -25.61 -5.36
C LYS A 471 -1.65 -25.92 -4.46
N ARG A 472 -1.69 -25.46 -3.20
CA ARG A 472 -0.60 -25.69 -2.24
C ARG A 472 -0.36 -27.18 -2.03
N TRP A 473 -1.42 -27.95 -1.76
CA TRP A 473 -1.31 -29.40 -1.58
C TRP A 473 -0.78 -30.11 -2.82
N ILE A 474 -1.21 -29.73 -4.02
CA ILE A 474 -0.69 -30.33 -5.27
C ILE A 474 0.80 -30.06 -5.45
N VAL A 475 1.25 -28.82 -5.21
CA VAL A 475 2.66 -28.43 -5.39
C VAL A 475 3.56 -29.11 -4.36
N GLU A 476 3.16 -29.15 -3.10
CA GLU A 476 3.94 -29.80 -2.04
C GLU A 476 3.92 -31.35 -2.12
N CYS A 477 2.92 -31.95 -2.79
CA CYS A 477 2.77 -33.40 -2.88
C CYS A 477 3.45 -34.05 -4.11
N LEU A 478 4.23 -33.32 -4.92
CA LEU A 478 4.92 -33.92 -6.07
C LEU A 478 6.11 -34.78 -5.61
N PRO A 479 6.22 -36.08 -6.01
CA PRO A 479 5.36 -36.87 -6.90
C PRO A 479 4.41 -37.81 -6.13
N PHE A 480 3.11 -37.56 -6.19
CA PHE A 480 2.07 -38.42 -5.61
C PHE A 480 1.51 -39.37 -6.69
N PRO A 481 1.53 -40.71 -6.49
CA PRO A 481 1.14 -41.68 -7.51
C PRO A 481 -0.28 -41.47 -8.06
N ASP A 482 -1.21 -41.07 -7.20
CA ASP A 482 -2.63 -40.90 -7.56
C ASP A 482 -2.97 -39.44 -7.93
N LEU A 483 -1.98 -38.53 -7.99
CA LEU A 483 -2.22 -37.09 -8.23
C LEU A 483 -2.86 -36.83 -9.58
N LEU A 484 -2.33 -37.45 -10.63
CA LEU A 484 -2.86 -37.32 -11.97
C LEU A 484 -4.26 -37.91 -12.06
N GLN A 485 -4.52 -39.01 -11.34
CA GLN A 485 -5.84 -39.61 -11.29
C GLN A 485 -6.84 -38.66 -10.62
N PHE A 486 -6.49 -38.07 -9.47
CA PHE A 486 -7.32 -37.06 -8.81
C PHE A 486 -7.57 -35.85 -9.72
N ILE A 487 -6.53 -35.31 -10.35
CA ILE A 487 -6.68 -34.14 -11.23
C ILE A 487 -7.63 -34.46 -12.40
N SER A 488 -7.41 -35.59 -13.06
CA SER A 488 -8.17 -35.96 -14.27
C SER A 488 -9.60 -36.42 -13.99
N HIS A 489 -9.83 -37.25 -12.96
CA HIS A 489 -11.11 -37.91 -12.72
C HIS A 489 -11.99 -37.15 -11.72
N ASP A 490 -11.41 -36.41 -10.77
CA ASP A 490 -12.17 -35.75 -9.71
C ASP A 490 -12.18 -34.22 -9.89
N LEU A 491 -11.01 -33.60 -10.08
CA LEU A 491 -10.89 -32.15 -10.10
C LEU A 491 -11.42 -31.53 -11.40
N PHE A 492 -10.92 -31.95 -12.57
CA PHE A 492 -11.33 -31.37 -13.85
C PHE A 492 -12.84 -31.38 -14.10
N PRO A 493 -13.59 -32.48 -13.84
CA PRO A 493 -15.05 -32.46 -13.99
C PRO A 493 -15.75 -31.43 -13.08
N VAL A 494 -15.23 -31.21 -11.87
CA VAL A 494 -15.76 -30.18 -10.97
C VAL A 494 -15.43 -28.79 -11.47
N LEU A 495 -14.21 -28.55 -11.99
CA LEU A 495 -13.84 -27.27 -12.57
C LEU A 495 -14.70 -26.93 -13.79
N GLU A 496 -14.95 -27.89 -14.69
CA GLU A 496 -15.84 -27.72 -15.85
C GLU A 496 -17.23 -27.28 -15.40
N LYS A 497 -17.80 -27.94 -14.38
CA LYS A 497 -19.08 -27.54 -13.80
C LYS A 497 -19.04 -26.11 -13.22
N ARG A 498 -17.92 -25.68 -12.64
CA ARG A 498 -17.77 -24.33 -12.05
C ARG A 498 -17.55 -23.24 -13.08
N LEU A 499 -17.03 -23.57 -14.26
CA LEU A 499 -17.01 -22.66 -15.41
C LEU A 499 -18.41 -22.39 -15.97
N CYS A 500 -19.43 -23.15 -15.56
CA CYS A 500 -20.84 -22.92 -15.89
C CYS A 500 -21.64 -22.30 -14.71
N ASP A 501 -20.99 -21.84 -13.64
CA ASP A 501 -21.67 -21.23 -12.48
C ASP A 501 -22.32 -19.90 -12.90
N LEU A 502 -23.50 -19.58 -12.34
CA LEU A 502 -24.19 -18.33 -12.66
C LEU A 502 -23.41 -17.09 -12.18
N ARG A 503 -22.61 -17.24 -11.12
CA ARG A 503 -21.80 -16.17 -10.52
C ARG A 503 -20.50 -16.04 -11.28
N TRP A 504 -20.24 -14.85 -11.82
CA TRP A 504 -19.04 -14.59 -12.60
C TRP A 504 -17.77 -14.71 -11.75
N GLU A 505 -17.83 -14.37 -10.45
CA GLU A 505 -16.69 -14.46 -9.53
C GLU A 505 -16.18 -15.90 -9.38
N VAL A 506 -17.09 -16.87 -9.51
CA VAL A 506 -16.77 -18.29 -9.45
C VAL A 506 -16.12 -18.75 -10.75
N ARG A 507 -16.69 -18.38 -11.91
CA ARG A 507 -16.11 -18.69 -13.23
C ARG A 507 -14.72 -18.09 -13.36
N ASP A 508 -14.58 -16.82 -13.02
CA ASP A 508 -13.32 -16.07 -13.00
C ASP A 508 -12.28 -16.73 -12.09
N SER A 509 -12.61 -16.97 -10.81
CA SER A 509 -11.69 -17.64 -9.87
C SER A 509 -11.30 -19.06 -10.31
N THR A 510 -12.17 -19.75 -11.04
CA THR A 510 -11.90 -21.10 -11.59
C THR A 510 -10.87 -21.02 -12.72
N LEU A 511 -10.99 -20.04 -13.62
CA LEU A 511 -10.01 -19.79 -14.69
C LEU A 511 -8.67 -19.32 -14.13
N GLU A 512 -8.67 -18.42 -13.14
CA GLU A 512 -7.45 -18.03 -12.42
C GLU A 512 -6.75 -19.25 -11.82
N PHE A 513 -7.51 -20.15 -11.19
CA PHE A 513 -6.97 -21.37 -10.61
C PHE A 513 -6.39 -22.31 -11.67
N ILE A 514 -7.09 -22.55 -12.79
CA ILE A 514 -6.59 -23.40 -13.88
C ILE A 514 -5.30 -22.83 -14.46
N THR A 515 -5.22 -21.52 -14.66
CA THR A 515 -4.01 -20.82 -15.12
C THR A 515 -2.85 -21.08 -14.16
N GLN A 516 -3.07 -20.86 -12.87
CA GLN A 516 -2.04 -21.05 -11.84
C GLN A 516 -1.61 -22.51 -11.67
N LEU A 517 -2.55 -23.45 -11.80
CA LEU A 517 -2.28 -24.88 -11.70
C LEU A 517 -1.46 -25.36 -12.91
N THR A 518 -1.84 -24.92 -14.11
CA THR A 518 -1.14 -25.22 -15.36
C THR A 518 0.29 -24.70 -15.34
N ALA A 519 0.49 -23.47 -14.87
CA ALA A 519 1.83 -22.89 -14.70
C ALA A 519 2.68 -23.65 -13.66
N ALA A 520 2.08 -24.05 -12.53
CA ALA A 520 2.79 -24.76 -11.46
C ALA A 520 3.21 -26.19 -11.85
N LEU A 521 2.46 -26.83 -12.75
CA LEU A 521 2.73 -28.18 -13.26
C LEU A 521 3.39 -28.15 -14.65
N ASN A 522 3.90 -27.00 -15.07
CA ASN A 522 4.63 -26.87 -16.33
C ASN A 522 5.85 -27.81 -16.33
N GLY A 523 6.03 -28.56 -17.42
CA GLY A 523 7.07 -29.59 -17.56
C GLY A 523 6.64 -30.99 -17.11
N TYR A 524 5.48 -31.16 -16.45
CA TYR A 524 4.96 -32.48 -16.10
C TYR A 524 4.10 -33.06 -17.24
N SER A 525 4.67 -34.01 -18.00
CA SER A 525 4.04 -34.55 -19.21
C SER A 525 2.67 -35.17 -18.96
N GLY A 526 2.51 -35.94 -17.87
CA GLY A 526 1.24 -36.57 -17.53
C GLY A 526 0.11 -35.58 -17.22
N PHE A 527 0.43 -34.39 -16.70
CA PHE A 527 -0.57 -33.34 -16.51
C PHE A 527 -0.99 -32.73 -17.85
N THR A 528 -0.03 -32.49 -18.73
CA THR A 528 -0.29 -31.94 -20.07
C THR A 528 -1.21 -32.88 -20.86
N GLU A 529 -0.93 -34.18 -20.84
CA GLU A 529 -1.79 -35.19 -21.46
C GLU A 529 -3.20 -35.21 -20.85
N ALA A 530 -3.31 -35.16 -19.51
CA ALA A 530 -4.60 -35.09 -18.83
C ALA A 530 -5.41 -33.82 -19.20
N LEU A 531 -4.74 -32.68 -19.36
CA LEU A 531 -5.38 -31.42 -19.76
C LEU A 531 -6.00 -31.52 -21.16
N HIS A 532 -5.31 -32.16 -22.11
CA HIS A 532 -5.84 -32.39 -23.47
C HIS A 532 -6.95 -33.43 -23.50
N ASN A 533 -6.79 -34.54 -22.78
CA ASN A 533 -7.73 -35.66 -22.83
C ASN A 533 -9.04 -35.40 -22.05
N SER A 534 -9.05 -34.42 -21.13
CA SER A 534 -10.22 -34.08 -20.32
C SER A 534 -11.25 -33.19 -21.02
N GLY A 535 -10.94 -32.64 -22.20
CA GLY A 535 -11.78 -31.64 -22.87
C GLY A 535 -11.67 -30.23 -22.27
N MET A 536 -10.89 -30.04 -21.20
CA MET A 536 -10.73 -28.76 -20.51
C MET A 536 -10.28 -27.63 -21.45
N VAL A 537 -9.37 -27.91 -22.39
CA VAL A 537 -8.90 -26.92 -23.38
C VAL A 537 -10.06 -26.34 -24.20
N SER A 538 -11.02 -27.17 -24.60
CA SER A 538 -12.22 -26.71 -25.33
C SER A 538 -13.08 -25.79 -24.47
N VAL A 539 -13.21 -26.10 -23.17
CA VAL A 539 -13.95 -25.27 -22.21
C VAL A 539 -13.24 -23.93 -21.96
N LEU A 540 -11.90 -23.92 -21.92
CA LEU A 540 -11.13 -22.68 -21.81
C LEU A 540 -11.33 -21.78 -23.04
N LEU A 541 -11.31 -22.36 -24.24
CA LEU A 541 -11.57 -21.63 -25.48
C LEU A 541 -13.00 -21.09 -25.53
N SER A 542 -14.01 -21.88 -25.15
CA SER A 542 -15.40 -21.40 -25.12
C SER A 542 -15.62 -20.27 -24.11
N SER A 543 -14.85 -20.25 -23.02
CA SER A 543 -14.89 -19.20 -22.00
C SER A 543 -14.39 -17.83 -22.52
N LEU A 544 -13.73 -17.78 -23.67
CA LEU A 544 -13.38 -16.51 -24.34
C LEU A 544 -14.62 -15.75 -24.84
N ALA A 545 -15.78 -16.42 -24.97
CA ALA A 545 -17.05 -15.82 -25.35
C ALA A 545 -17.99 -15.58 -24.16
N ASP A 546 -17.49 -15.59 -22.92
CA ASP A 546 -18.30 -15.32 -21.72
C ASP A 546 -18.92 -13.91 -21.76
N ALA A 547 -20.09 -13.74 -21.14
CA ALA A 547 -20.77 -12.45 -21.09
C ALA A 547 -19.98 -11.40 -20.28
N GLU A 548 -19.17 -11.82 -19.30
CA GLU A 548 -18.51 -10.95 -18.34
C GLU A 548 -17.03 -10.72 -18.68
N GLY A 549 -16.59 -9.47 -18.75
CA GLY A 549 -15.22 -9.11 -19.16
C GLY A 549 -14.12 -9.66 -18.26
N TYR A 550 -14.35 -9.75 -16.95
CA TYR A 550 -13.38 -10.35 -16.03
C TYR A 550 -13.16 -11.84 -16.36
N VAL A 551 -14.24 -12.57 -16.65
CA VAL A 551 -14.17 -13.99 -17.00
C VAL A 551 -13.46 -14.17 -18.34
N ARG A 552 -13.78 -13.36 -19.36
CA ARG A 552 -13.06 -13.39 -20.64
C ARG A 552 -11.57 -13.08 -20.47
N ALA A 553 -11.20 -12.12 -19.64
CA ALA A 553 -9.80 -11.81 -19.35
C ALA A 553 -9.05 -12.98 -18.71
N SER A 554 -9.66 -13.63 -17.72
CA SER A 554 -9.09 -14.83 -17.10
C SER A 554 -9.06 -16.04 -18.04
N ALA A 555 -10.01 -16.14 -18.97
CA ALA A 555 -10.02 -17.17 -20.02
C ALA A 555 -8.84 -16.98 -20.98
N VAL A 556 -8.56 -15.74 -21.40
CA VAL A 556 -7.38 -15.41 -22.22
C VAL A 556 -6.10 -15.85 -21.53
N ALA A 557 -5.95 -15.56 -20.23
CA ALA A 557 -4.79 -16.01 -19.46
C ALA A 557 -4.69 -17.54 -19.40
N ALA A 558 -5.80 -18.24 -19.14
CA ALA A 558 -5.85 -19.69 -19.05
C ALA A 558 -5.50 -20.38 -20.38
N VAL A 559 -6.05 -19.89 -21.50
CA VAL A 559 -5.70 -20.36 -22.85
C VAL A 559 -4.23 -20.08 -23.16
N GLY A 560 -3.74 -18.88 -22.82
CA GLY A 560 -2.34 -18.50 -22.99
C GLY A 560 -1.36 -19.45 -22.29
N GLU A 561 -1.67 -19.83 -21.06
CA GLU A 561 -0.87 -20.77 -20.28
C GLU A 561 -0.99 -22.21 -20.82
N ALA A 562 -2.18 -22.64 -21.21
CA ALA A 562 -2.40 -23.97 -21.82
C ALA A 562 -1.61 -24.15 -23.12
N VAL A 563 -1.55 -23.12 -23.98
CA VAL A 563 -0.71 -23.08 -25.18
C VAL A 563 0.77 -23.22 -24.80
N THR A 564 1.23 -22.45 -23.79
CA THR A 564 2.63 -22.45 -23.35
C THR A 564 3.09 -23.85 -22.93
N VAL A 565 2.33 -24.54 -22.08
CA VAL A 565 2.67 -25.90 -21.63
C VAL A 565 2.59 -26.93 -22.77
N SER A 566 1.60 -26.79 -23.66
CA SER A 566 1.40 -27.72 -24.78
C SER A 566 2.48 -27.62 -25.85
N PHE A 567 3.02 -26.43 -26.08
CA PHE A 567 4.05 -26.19 -27.09
C PHE A 567 5.37 -26.88 -26.73
N HIS A 568 5.73 -26.92 -25.44
CA HIS A 568 6.98 -27.52 -24.98
C HIS A 568 7.03 -29.06 -25.09
N ILE A 569 5.87 -29.73 -25.16
CA ILE A 569 5.80 -31.21 -25.08
C ILE A 569 5.23 -31.83 -26.36
N VAL A 570 4.16 -31.26 -26.94
CA VAL A 570 3.36 -31.93 -27.98
C VAL A 570 3.47 -31.25 -29.35
N ASN A 571 4.16 -30.10 -29.48
CA ASN A 571 4.21 -29.29 -30.71
C ASN A 571 2.82 -29.12 -31.36
N ASN A 572 1.82 -28.82 -30.54
CA ASN A 572 0.41 -28.82 -30.94
C ASN A 572 0.04 -27.50 -31.63
N ASN A 573 0.44 -27.38 -32.91
CA ASN A 573 0.21 -26.17 -33.72
C ASN A 573 -1.27 -25.81 -33.88
N ASN A 574 -2.17 -26.80 -33.84
CA ASN A 574 -3.61 -26.56 -34.01
C ASN A 574 -4.20 -25.71 -32.88
N LEU A 575 -3.83 -25.99 -31.62
CA LEU A 575 -4.29 -25.21 -30.47
C LEU A 575 -3.78 -23.77 -30.53
N LEU A 576 -2.53 -23.58 -30.93
CA LEU A 576 -1.94 -22.24 -31.08
C LEU A 576 -2.68 -21.44 -32.15
N GLU A 577 -2.94 -22.03 -33.33
CA GLU A 577 -3.67 -21.36 -34.41
C GLU A 577 -5.09 -20.94 -33.98
N GLU A 578 -5.82 -21.85 -33.33
CA GLU A 578 -7.17 -21.55 -32.81
C GLU A 578 -7.14 -20.45 -31.74
N ALA A 579 -6.22 -20.54 -30.78
CA ALA A 579 -6.04 -19.53 -29.74
C ALA A 579 -5.69 -18.16 -30.33
N LEU A 580 -4.79 -18.11 -31.32
CA LEU A 580 -4.43 -16.87 -32.01
C LEU A 580 -5.64 -16.24 -32.70
N VAL A 581 -6.45 -17.01 -33.42
CA VAL A 581 -7.65 -16.50 -34.10
C VAL A 581 -8.63 -15.89 -33.09
N GLN A 582 -8.93 -16.60 -32.00
CA GLN A 582 -9.87 -16.11 -31.00
C GLN A 582 -9.34 -14.90 -30.21
N MET A 583 -8.07 -14.92 -29.78
CA MET A 583 -7.45 -13.80 -29.07
C MET A 583 -7.35 -12.54 -29.95
N MET A 584 -7.08 -12.69 -31.24
CA MET A 584 -7.11 -11.55 -32.18
C MET A 584 -8.53 -10.99 -32.35
N SER A 585 -9.56 -11.85 -32.31
CA SER A 585 -10.96 -11.40 -32.27
C SER A 585 -11.26 -10.61 -31.00
N VAL A 586 -10.80 -11.08 -29.84
CA VAL A 586 -10.94 -10.36 -28.55
C VAL A 586 -10.26 -9.00 -28.63
N LEU A 587 -8.99 -8.93 -29.04
CA LEU A 587 -8.25 -7.67 -29.13
C LEU A 587 -8.87 -6.67 -30.10
N SER A 588 -9.55 -7.13 -31.15
CA SER A 588 -10.13 -6.24 -32.17
C SER A 588 -11.59 -5.84 -31.92
N GLN A 589 -12.39 -6.69 -31.27
CA GLN A 589 -13.85 -6.54 -31.21
C GLN A 589 -14.43 -6.49 -29.80
N ASP A 590 -13.68 -6.92 -28.77
CA ASP A 590 -14.20 -6.91 -27.40
C ASP A 590 -14.51 -5.48 -26.96
N THR A 591 -15.66 -5.28 -26.35
CA THR A 591 -16.11 -3.95 -25.90
C THR A 591 -15.36 -3.48 -24.65
N GLU A 592 -14.85 -4.40 -23.84
CA GLU A 592 -14.25 -4.10 -22.54
C GLU A 592 -12.72 -4.13 -22.59
N GLY A 593 -12.08 -3.28 -21.79
CA GLY A 593 -10.63 -3.18 -21.77
C GLY A 593 -9.93 -4.40 -21.19
N PHE A 594 -10.49 -5.02 -20.14
CA PHE A 594 -9.82 -6.11 -19.40
C PHE A 594 -9.42 -7.31 -20.28
N PRO A 595 -10.30 -7.86 -21.16
CA PRO A 595 -9.92 -8.94 -22.07
C PRO A 595 -8.82 -8.53 -23.06
N ARG A 596 -8.91 -7.32 -23.63
CA ARG A 596 -7.92 -6.80 -24.57
C ARG A 596 -6.55 -6.62 -23.91
N ARG A 597 -6.51 -6.10 -22.67
CA ARG A 597 -5.30 -6.03 -21.83
C ARG A 597 -4.70 -7.43 -21.61
N ALA A 598 -5.53 -8.42 -21.32
CA ALA A 598 -5.09 -9.80 -21.10
C ALA A 598 -4.45 -10.42 -22.35
N VAL A 599 -5.00 -10.16 -23.55
CA VAL A 599 -4.42 -10.66 -24.81
C VAL A 599 -3.01 -10.15 -24.98
N VAL A 600 -2.80 -8.83 -24.84
CA VAL A 600 -1.46 -8.24 -24.99
C VAL A 600 -0.49 -8.83 -23.95
N LYS A 601 -0.92 -9.03 -22.71
CA LYS A 601 -0.09 -9.69 -21.66
C LYS A 601 0.32 -11.12 -22.03
N VAL A 602 -0.57 -11.91 -22.62
CA VAL A 602 -0.26 -13.27 -23.09
C VAL A 602 0.80 -13.24 -24.19
N PHE A 603 0.64 -12.35 -25.18
CA PHE A 603 1.66 -12.14 -26.23
C PHE A 603 3.01 -11.72 -25.65
N THR A 604 3.03 -10.84 -24.65
CA THR A 604 4.25 -10.44 -23.94
C THR A 604 4.89 -11.63 -23.21
N SER A 605 4.09 -12.50 -22.59
CA SER A 605 4.57 -13.71 -21.92
C SER A 605 5.19 -14.71 -22.90
N TRP A 606 4.50 -15.01 -24.00
CA TRP A 606 5.01 -15.87 -25.07
C TRP A 606 6.29 -15.31 -25.69
N LEU A 607 6.35 -14.00 -25.91
CA LEU A 607 7.56 -13.35 -26.40
C LEU A 607 8.69 -13.43 -25.37
N ARG A 608 8.42 -13.34 -24.06
CA ARG A 608 9.45 -13.41 -23.00
C ARG A 608 10.05 -14.80 -22.84
N GLY A 609 9.29 -15.87 -23.06
CA GLY A 609 9.70 -17.27 -22.84
C GLY A 609 11.04 -17.67 -23.49
N SER A 610 11.68 -18.71 -22.93
CA SER A 610 13.03 -19.17 -23.34
C SER A 610 13.09 -19.72 -24.77
N HIS A 611 11.95 -20.15 -25.32
CA HIS A 611 11.81 -20.62 -26.69
C HIS A 611 10.74 -19.78 -27.37
N PRO A 612 11.12 -18.71 -28.12
CA PRO A 612 10.17 -17.87 -28.81
C PRO A 612 9.32 -18.72 -29.76
N ILE A 613 8.00 -18.62 -29.64
CA ILE A 613 7.09 -19.28 -30.57
C ILE A 613 7.16 -18.49 -31.89
N THR A 614 7.92 -19.00 -32.86
CA THR A 614 8.19 -18.32 -34.15
C THR A 614 6.93 -18.00 -34.95
N ALA A 615 5.85 -18.74 -34.71
CA ALA A 615 4.53 -18.47 -35.30
C ALA A 615 3.89 -17.15 -34.81
N LEU A 616 4.40 -16.50 -33.76
CA LEU A 616 3.93 -15.15 -33.36
C LEU A 616 4.28 -14.07 -34.38
N ASP A 617 5.35 -14.25 -35.16
CA ASP A 617 5.88 -13.19 -36.04
C ASP A 617 4.82 -12.67 -37.02
N SER A 618 3.90 -13.53 -37.48
CA SER A 618 2.80 -13.16 -38.37
C SER A 618 1.72 -12.32 -37.68
N SER A 619 1.57 -12.42 -36.36
CA SER A 619 0.53 -11.76 -35.57
C SER A 619 1.01 -10.50 -34.86
N LEU A 620 2.32 -10.37 -34.59
CA LEU A 620 2.89 -9.26 -33.83
C LEU A 620 2.54 -7.88 -34.41
N SER A 621 2.58 -7.73 -35.74
CA SER A 621 2.23 -6.45 -36.38
C SER A 621 0.79 -6.05 -36.12
N SER A 622 -0.14 -7.01 -36.23
CA SER A 622 -1.56 -6.79 -35.95
C SER A 622 -1.81 -6.46 -34.48
N VAL A 623 -1.14 -7.16 -33.54
CA VAL A 623 -1.27 -6.90 -32.10
C VAL A 623 -0.78 -5.51 -31.73
N LEU A 624 0.41 -5.11 -32.22
CA LEU A 624 0.96 -3.76 -31.96
C LEU A 624 0.06 -2.67 -32.56
N SER A 625 -0.48 -2.90 -33.76
CA SER A 625 -1.39 -1.97 -34.40
C SER A 625 -2.72 -1.84 -33.66
N LEU A 626 -3.36 -2.95 -33.29
CA LEU A 626 -4.64 -2.93 -32.59
C LEU A 626 -4.50 -2.33 -31.19
N GLY A 627 -3.56 -2.82 -30.40
CA GLY A 627 -3.35 -2.36 -29.03
C GLY A 627 -2.82 -0.93 -28.95
N GLY A 628 -2.01 -0.49 -29.93
CA GLY A 628 -1.53 0.90 -30.03
C GLY A 628 -2.59 1.92 -30.40
N ASN A 629 -3.66 1.49 -31.09
CA ASN A 629 -4.79 2.34 -31.48
C ASN A 629 -6.02 2.15 -30.57
N ASP A 630 -5.87 1.44 -29.45
CA ASP A 630 -6.97 1.17 -28.53
C ASP A 630 -7.47 2.46 -27.85
N PHE A 631 -8.73 2.49 -27.41
CA PHE A 631 -9.27 3.61 -26.65
C PHE A 631 -8.88 3.57 -25.17
N ASP A 632 -8.61 2.38 -24.64
CA ASP A 632 -8.18 2.17 -23.26
C ASP A 632 -6.67 2.37 -23.15
N TRP A 633 -6.26 3.39 -22.41
CA TRP A 633 -4.86 3.76 -22.22
C TRP A 633 -4.03 2.61 -21.61
N GLU A 634 -4.63 1.73 -20.79
CA GLU A 634 -3.91 0.59 -20.23
C GLU A 634 -3.61 -0.48 -21.28
N VAL A 635 -4.46 -0.64 -22.31
CA VAL A 635 -4.15 -1.53 -23.46
C VAL A 635 -2.96 -0.98 -24.24
N LYS A 636 -2.94 0.34 -24.49
CA LYS A 636 -1.78 1.00 -25.11
C LYS A 636 -0.51 0.80 -24.26
N MET A 637 -0.60 0.96 -22.93
CA MET A 637 0.51 0.75 -22.02
C MET A 637 1.05 -0.67 -22.08
N HIS A 638 0.20 -1.69 -22.00
CA HIS A 638 0.63 -3.08 -22.15
C HIS A 638 1.20 -3.36 -23.54
N THR A 639 0.73 -2.66 -24.57
CA THR A 639 1.29 -2.77 -25.93
C THR A 639 2.69 -2.15 -26.02
N LEU A 640 2.94 -1.07 -25.29
CA LEU A 640 4.29 -0.50 -25.15
C LEU A 640 5.22 -1.40 -24.32
N GLU A 641 4.72 -2.14 -23.34
CA GLU A 641 5.50 -3.18 -22.63
C GLU A 641 5.85 -4.35 -23.56
N LEU A 642 4.91 -4.78 -24.43
CA LEU A 642 5.18 -5.76 -25.48
C LEU A 642 6.26 -5.25 -26.44
N ALA A 643 6.14 -3.99 -26.87
CA ALA A 643 7.10 -3.31 -27.75
C ALA A 643 8.50 -3.24 -27.12
N GLU A 644 8.59 -2.95 -25.82
CA GLU A 644 9.86 -2.95 -25.09
C GLU A 644 10.51 -4.34 -25.10
N MET A 645 9.75 -5.39 -24.77
CA MET A 645 10.24 -6.77 -24.81
C MET A 645 10.70 -7.17 -26.22
N LEU A 646 9.99 -6.72 -27.26
CA LEU A 646 10.35 -6.95 -28.66
C LEU A 646 11.64 -6.22 -29.04
N MET A 647 11.79 -4.96 -28.61
CA MET A 647 13.03 -4.21 -28.79
C MET A 647 14.20 -4.91 -28.11
N GLU A 648 14.04 -5.38 -26.87
CA GLU A 648 15.09 -6.11 -26.16
C GLU A 648 15.49 -7.36 -26.93
N LYS A 649 14.56 -8.27 -27.22
CA LYS A 649 14.89 -9.52 -27.94
C LYS A 649 15.47 -9.31 -29.34
N THR A 650 15.06 -8.25 -30.04
CA THR A 650 15.48 -8.01 -31.43
C THR A 650 16.78 -7.22 -31.51
N LEU A 651 17.02 -6.30 -30.58
CA LEU A 651 18.21 -5.41 -30.58
C LEU A 651 19.38 -5.99 -29.76
N THR A 652 19.13 -6.78 -28.71
CA THR A 652 20.19 -7.45 -27.94
C THR A 652 20.44 -8.86 -28.48
N CYS A 653 21.18 -8.99 -29.58
CA CYS A 653 21.73 -10.27 -29.99
C CYS A 653 22.94 -10.63 -29.08
N CYS A 654 22.72 -11.57 -28.14
CA CYS A 654 23.66 -12.35 -27.30
C CYS A 654 25.10 -11.83 -27.06
N PRO A 655 25.49 -11.49 -25.80
CA PRO A 655 26.89 -11.21 -25.42
C PRO A 655 27.82 -12.45 -25.36
N TYR A 656 27.35 -13.65 -25.74
CA TYR A 656 28.14 -14.89 -25.70
C TYR A 656 28.61 -15.40 -27.07
N ALA A 657 28.35 -14.69 -28.17
CA ALA A 657 28.95 -14.99 -29.46
C ALA A 657 30.40 -14.45 -29.51
N ILE A 658 31.29 -15.03 -28.69
CA ILE A 658 32.73 -14.87 -28.86
C ILE A 658 33.11 -15.62 -30.13
N GLN A 659 33.22 -14.91 -31.27
CA GLN A 659 34.36 -15.00 -32.21
C GLN A 659 34.12 -14.18 -33.49
N ASN A 660 35.11 -13.32 -33.78
CA ASN A 660 35.44 -12.63 -35.03
C ASN A 660 34.64 -11.37 -35.41
N PHE A 661 35.10 -10.26 -34.85
CA PHE A 661 34.68 -8.90 -35.14
C PHE A 661 35.36 -8.34 -36.40
N GLY A 662 34.53 -7.88 -37.33
CA GLY A 662 34.89 -7.10 -38.51
C GLY A 662 33.75 -7.12 -39.53
N SER A 663 33.05 -6.00 -39.72
CA SER A 663 31.97 -5.74 -40.70
C SER A 663 30.58 -6.37 -40.50
N SER A 664 30.37 -7.30 -39.55
CA SER A 664 29.09 -8.01 -39.37
C SER A 664 28.03 -7.26 -38.55
N GLU A 665 28.42 -6.51 -37.51
CA GLU A 665 27.48 -5.92 -36.54
C GLU A 665 26.59 -4.81 -37.12
N GLU A 666 27.13 -3.98 -38.02
CA GLU A 666 26.38 -2.90 -38.69
C GLU A 666 25.19 -3.45 -39.49
N THR A 667 25.40 -4.58 -40.16
CA THR A 667 24.37 -5.27 -40.95
C THR A 667 23.30 -5.91 -40.06
N HIS A 668 23.68 -6.45 -38.90
CA HIS A 668 22.75 -7.06 -37.95
C HIS A 668 21.84 -6.03 -37.28
N PHE A 669 22.38 -4.89 -36.84
CA PHE A 669 21.56 -3.84 -36.22
C PHE A 669 20.59 -3.20 -37.22
N THR A 670 21.03 -2.93 -38.45
CA THR A 670 20.16 -2.42 -39.52
C THR A 670 19.07 -3.43 -39.91
N GLN A 671 19.40 -4.73 -39.91
CA GLN A 671 18.43 -5.80 -40.11
C GLN A 671 17.42 -5.89 -38.94
N ALA A 672 17.88 -5.72 -37.71
CA ALA A 672 17.03 -5.68 -36.51
C ALA A 672 16.04 -4.50 -36.59
N LEU A 673 16.51 -3.29 -36.93
CA LEU A 673 15.64 -2.13 -37.16
C LEU A 673 14.64 -2.36 -38.29
N SER A 674 15.06 -3.04 -39.37
CA SER A 674 14.17 -3.40 -40.48
C SER A 674 13.07 -4.38 -40.06
N ARG A 675 13.39 -5.34 -39.18
CA ARG A 675 12.37 -6.23 -38.59
C ARG A 675 11.41 -5.47 -37.69
N LEU A 676 11.91 -4.61 -36.80
CA LEU A 676 11.06 -3.76 -35.95
C LEU A 676 10.15 -2.84 -36.77
N LYS A 677 10.62 -2.34 -37.92
CA LYS A 677 9.80 -1.61 -38.88
C LYS A 677 8.70 -2.47 -39.48
N ALA A 678 9.01 -3.69 -39.87
CA ALA A 678 8.04 -4.61 -40.44
C ALA A 678 6.91 -4.96 -39.44
N TYR A 679 7.21 -4.98 -38.14
CA TYR A 679 6.20 -5.12 -37.10
C TYR A 679 5.39 -3.84 -36.83
N GLY A 680 5.79 -2.67 -37.35
CA GLY A 680 5.10 -1.39 -37.09
C GLY A 680 5.50 -0.71 -35.78
N LEU A 681 6.62 -1.09 -35.16
CA LEU A 681 7.07 -0.58 -33.87
C LEU A 681 7.21 0.95 -33.84
N PHE A 682 7.81 1.54 -34.88
CA PHE A 682 8.07 2.98 -34.90
C PHE A 682 6.79 3.80 -34.98
N ASP A 683 5.78 3.30 -35.68
CA ASP A 683 4.47 3.97 -35.74
C ASP A 683 3.77 3.93 -34.38
N LEU A 684 3.84 2.78 -33.68
CA LEU A 684 3.36 2.68 -32.29
C LEU A 684 4.06 3.71 -31.39
N LEU A 685 5.39 3.71 -31.34
CA LEU A 685 6.15 4.59 -30.43
C LEU A 685 5.89 6.07 -30.71
N LEU A 686 5.85 6.47 -31.99
CA LEU A 686 5.64 7.87 -32.37
C LEU A 686 4.19 8.31 -32.19
N ASN A 687 3.20 7.43 -32.42
CA ASN A 687 1.81 7.71 -32.08
C ASN A 687 1.64 7.88 -30.56
N SER A 688 2.21 6.96 -29.78
CA SER A 688 2.12 6.97 -28.31
C SER A 688 2.87 8.14 -27.67
N LEU A 689 3.93 8.66 -28.29
CA LEU A 689 4.64 9.87 -27.81
C LEU A 689 3.74 11.11 -27.78
N PHE A 690 2.76 11.17 -28.69
CA PHE A 690 1.83 12.29 -28.83
C PHE A 690 0.40 11.90 -28.42
N ASP A 691 0.27 10.91 -27.54
CA ASP A 691 -1.02 10.50 -27.00
C ASP A 691 -1.59 11.57 -26.05
N CYS A 692 -2.89 11.53 -25.79
CA CYS A 692 -3.50 12.37 -24.74
C CYS A 692 -3.19 11.84 -23.34
N ASP A 693 -2.98 10.52 -23.22
CA ASP A 693 -2.70 9.87 -21.95
C ASP A 693 -1.23 10.01 -21.60
N ARG A 694 -0.96 10.79 -20.54
CA ARG A 694 0.40 11.07 -20.08
C ARG A 694 1.24 9.81 -19.79
N PRO A 695 0.75 8.75 -19.11
CA PRO A 695 1.54 7.54 -18.89
C PRO A 695 2.02 6.88 -20.20
N VAL A 696 1.17 6.90 -21.24
CA VAL A 696 1.47 6.37 -22.57
C VAL A 696 2.59 7.19 -23.23
N CYS A 697 2.49 8.52 -23.16
CA CYS A 697 3.53 9.43 -23.64
C CYS A 697 4.87 9.20 -22.96
N GLU A 698 4.85 9.08 -21.63
CA GLU A 698 6.05 8.91 -20.82
C GLU A 698 6.77 7.59 -21.16
N LYS A 699 6.02 6.48 -21.23
CA LYS A 699 6.58 5.18 -21.60
C LYS A 699 7.15 5.19 -23.02
N ALA A 700 6.42 5.75 -23.99
CA ALA A 700 6.89 5.87 -25.37
C ALA A 700 8.14 6.75 -25.49
N CYS A 701 8.17 7.88 -24.78
CA CYS A 701 9.34 8.76 -24.70
C CYS A 701 10.56 8.02 -24.14
N GLY A 702 10.39 7.26 -23.04
CA GLY A 702 11.45 6.44 -22.46
C GLY A 702 12.01 5.40 -23.44
N LEU A 703 11.15 4.73 -24.20
CA LEU A 703 11.58 3.76 -25.22
C LEU A 703 12.32 4.42 -26.40
N LEU A 704 11.88 5.59 -26.84
CA LEU A 704 12.56 6.37 -27.88
C LEU A 704 13.92 6.90 -27.41
N VAL A 705 14.05 7.29 -26.13
CA VAL A 705 15.34 7.64 -25.53
C VAL A 705 16.28 6.43 -25.51
N LYS A 706 15.80 5.26 -25.07
CA LYS A 706 16.56 3.98 -25.09
C LYS A 706 17.00 3.60 -26.51
N LEU A 707 16.15 3.83 -27.51
CA LEU A 707 16.51 3.62 -28.91
C LEU A 707 17.59 4.61 -29.36
N ARG A 708 17.47 5.90 -29.00
CA ARG A 708 18.44 6.95 -29.31
C ARG A 708 19.83 6.62 -28.74
N THR A 709 19.92 6.13 -27.50
CA THR A 709 21.19 5.73 -26.89
C THR A 709 21.82 4.55 -27.65
N LEU A 710 21.05 3.51 -27.97
CA LEU A 710 21.53 2.36 -28.75
C LEU A 710 22.01 2.77 -30.16
N THR A 711 21.32 3.70 -30.83
CA THR A 711 21.75 4.24 -32.13
C THR A 711 23.00 5.13 -32.06
N ALA A 712 23.32 5.69 -30.89
CA ALA A 712 24.50 6.53 -30.69
C ALA A 712 25.74 5.70 -30.34
N GLU A 713 25.58 4.59 -29.62
CA GLU A 713 26.67 3.66 -29.27
C GLU A 713 27.19 2.86 -30.49
N THR A 714 26.39 2.76 -31.55
CA THR A 714 26.72 2.07 -32.81
C THR A 714 27.37 3.02 -33.84
N ALA A 715 28.44 3.71 -33.41
CA ALA A 715 29.06 4.89 -34.03
C ALA A 715 29.58 4.77 -35.48
N ASP A 716 29.63 3.57 -36.07
CA ASP A 716 30.07 3.34 -37.46
C ASP A 716 28.92 3.23 -38.49
N LEU A 717 27.66 3.32 -38.06
CA LEU A 717 26.50 3.27 -38.96
C LEU A 717 26.42 4.50 -39.86
N ASN A 718 26.21 4.29 -41.16
CA ASN A 718 25.70 5.34 -42.04
C ASN A 718 24.30 5.77 -41.56
N HIS A 719 24.22 6.80 -40.69
CA HIS A 719 22.99 7.30 -40.06
C HIS A 719 21.91 7.79 -41.05
N SER A 720 22.21 7.81 -42.35
CA SER A 720 21.29 8.06 -43.46
C SER A 720 20.64 6.81 -44.08
N ALA A 721 21.06 5.59 -43.70
CA ALA A 721 20.65 4.35 -44.39
C ALA A 721 19.24 3.87 -44.01
N PHE A 722 18.81 4.07 -42.76
CA PHE A 722 17.50 3.60 -42.29
C PHE A 722 16.49 4.75 -42.23
N VAL A 723 15.46 4.65 -43.10
CA VAL A 723 14.53 5.74 -43.38
C VAL A 723 13.09 5.32 -43.08
N LEU A 724 12.35 6.22 -42.43
CA LEU A 724 10.92 6.09 -42.16
C LEU A 724 10.13 6.99 -43.12
N ASN A 725 9.01 6.45 -43.62
CA ASN A 725 8.04 7.25 -44.36
C ASN A 725 7.22 8.04 -43.34
N VAL A 726 7.18 9.35 -43.48
CA VAL A 726 6.50 10.26 -42.57
C VAL A 726 5.08 10.57 -43.06
N CYS A 727 4.83 10.48 -44.36
CA CYS A 727 3.56 10.89 -44.96
C CYS A 727 2.42 9.91 -44.65
N GLY A 728 1.28 10.46 -44.20
CA GLY A 728 0.07 9.71 -43.89
C GLY A 728 0.00 9.19 -42.45
N ASN A 729 1.00 9.48 -41.62
CA ASN A 729 1.03 9.07 -40.21
C ASN A 729 0.40 10.13 -39.31
N ARG A 730 -0.21 9.72 -38.19
CA ARG A 730 -0.84 10.67 -37.24
C ARG A 730 0.17 11.66 -36.63
N TRP A 731 1.41 11.22 -36.49
CA TRP A 731 2.53 12.02 -35.98
C TRP A 731 3.23 12.89 -37.04
N GLU A 732 2.79 12.83 -38.32
CA GLU A 732 3.39 13.56 -39.45
C GLU A 732 3.55 15.05 -39.15
N ASN A 733 2.46 15.70 -38.78
CA ASN A 733 2.40 17.15 -38.59
C ASN A 733 3.39 17.62 -37.52
N GLU A 734 3.51 16.86 -36.43
CA GLU A 734 4.37 17.23 -35.30
C GLU A 734 5.85 17.02 -35.63
N VAL A 735 6.20 15.89 -36.25
CA VAL A 735 7.58 15.63 -36.68
C VAL A 735 8.01 16.62 -37.76
N GLN A 736 7.16 16.93 -38.74
CA GLN A 736 7.46 17.91 -39.78
C GLN A 736 7.60 19.33 -39.20
N ARG A 737 6.70 19.74 -38.29
CA ARG A 737 6.77 21.04 -37.59
C ARG A 737 8.10 21.20 -36.85
N ARG A 738 8.55 20.17 -36.12
CA ARG A 738 9.84 20.22 -35.41
C ARG A 738 11.02 20.15 -36.36
N CYS A 739 10.91 19.42 -37.47
CA CYS A 739 11.92 19.42 -38.53
C CYS A 739 12.12 20.81 -39.13
N LEU A 740 11.04 21.55 -39.41
CA LEU A 740 11.09 22.90 -39.95
C LEU A 740 11.68 23.90 -38.94
N LYS A 741 11.31 23.81 -37.66
CA LYS A 741 11.86 24.68 -36.59
C LYS A 741 13.37 24.51 -36.37
N LYS A 742 13.90 23.30 -36.56
CA LYS A 742 15.34 23.00 -36.37
C LYS A 742 16.18 23.15 -37.64
N GLN A 743 15.61 23.56 -38.78
CA GLN A 743 16.41 23.94 -39.94
C GLN A 743 17.07 25.31 -39.68
N PRO A 744 18.39 25.47 -39.94
CA PRO A 744 19.04 26.76 -39.79
C PRO A 744 18.44 27.74 -40.78
N ALA A 745 17.90 28.86 -40.27
CA ALA A 745 17.57 30.02 -41.09
C ALA A 745 18.84 30.48 -41.82
N LYS A 746 18.96 30.19 -43.11
CA LYS A 746 19.93 30.87 -43.97
C LYS A 746 19.50 32.34 -44.04
N ALA A 747 20.15 33.16 -43.22
CA ALA A 747 19.98 34.59 -43.21
C ALA A 747 20.33 35.22 -44.57
N SER A 748 19.46 36.12 -45.00
CA SER A 748 19.74 37.33 -45.77
C SER A 748 21.17 37.55 -46.27
N VAL A 749 21.40 37.38 -47.57
CA VAL A 749 22.23 38.30 -48.36
C VAL A 749 21.63 38.40 -49.76
N CYS A 750 20.83 39.44 -50.01
CA CYS A 750 20.91 40.18 -51.27
C CYS A 750 20.19 41.51 -51.09
N VAL A 751 20.96 42.58 -50.85
CA VAL A 751 20.49 43.94 -51.08
C VAL A 751 21.33 44.51 -52.22
N THR A 752 20.63 45.19 -53.13
CA THR A 752 21.07 46.08 -54.23
C THR A 752 21.59 45.45 -55.53
N ASN A 753 20.72 45.34 -56.55
CA ASN A 753 20.65 46.34 -57.63
C ASN A 753 19.51 46.06 -58.66
N LEU A 754 18.58 47.03 -58.71
CA LEU A 754 17.86 47.62 -59.86
C LEU A 754 17.53 46.81 -61.14
N VAL A 755 16.21 46.74 -61.38
CA VAL A 755 15.45 46.82 -62.66
C VAL A 755 15.49 45.62 -63.62
N SER A 756 14.39 44.87 -63.69
CA SER A 756 13.41 44.94 -64.81
C SER A 756 12.18 44.06 -64.51
N LYS A 757 11.02 44.52 -64.97
CA LYS A 757 9.70 43.89 -64.83
C LYS A 757 9.61 42.58 -65.62
N SER A 758 8.97 41.56 -65.03
CA SER A 758 7.92 40.77 -65.70
C SER A 758 7.22 39.87 -64.66
N ASP A 759 5.90 39.93 -64.67
CA ASP A 759 4.98 39.08 -63.91
C ASP A 759 5.19 37.60 -64.24
N GLU A 760 5.31 36.76 -63.22
CA GLU A 760 4.81 35.37 -63.22
C GLU A 760 4.78 34.86 -61.77
N GLU A 761 3.57 34.52 -61.30
CA GLU A 761 3.33 33.79 -60.06
C GLU A 761 4.20 32.53 -60.03
N THR A 762 5.13 32.46 -59.08
CA THR A 762 5.80 31.21 -58.72
C THR A 762 5.39 30.87 -57.30
N ASP A 763 4.44 29.96 -57.21
CA ASP A 763 4.04 29.27 -55.99
C ASP A 763 5.28 28.55 -55.44
N CYS A 764 5.74 28.97 -54.26
CA CYS A 764 6.87 28.35 -53.58
C CYS A 764 6.42 27.02 -52.95
N ASP A 765 6.44 25.94 -53.73
CA ASP A 765 6.30 24.58 -53.23
C ASP A 765 7.44 24.26 -52.23
N LEU A 766 7.12 24.39 -50.94
CA LEU A 766 7.98 24.03 -49.83
C LEU A 766 8.07 22.49 -49.76
N HIS A 767 8.97 21.90 -50.53
CA HIS A 767 9.09 20.45 -50.71
C HIS A 767 9.42 19.73 -49.39
N CYS A 768 8.39 19.21 -48.72
CA CYS A 768 8.54 18.38 -47.54
C CYS A 768 9.13 17.01 -47.93
N SER A 769 10.19 16.57 -47.24
CA SER A 769 10.80 15.26 -47.49
C SER A 769 9.91 14.14 -46.95
N ARG A 770 9.29 13.36 -47.84
CA ARG A 770 8.43 12.21 -47.49
C ARG A 770 9.12 11.14 -46.62
N ASN A 771 10.44 11.11 -46.68
CA ASN A 771 11.30 10.08 -46.13
C ASN A 771 12.36 10.73 -45.24
N ILE A 772 12.35 10.43 -43.94
CA ILE A 772 13.29 11.00 -42.95
C ILE A 772 14.04 9.86 -42.26
N SER A 773 15.36 10.00 -42.06
CA SER A 773 16.13 8.98 -41.34
C SER A 773 15.69 8.91 -39.87
N LEU A 774 15.63 7.69 -39.32
CA LEU A 774 15.24 7.48 -37.91
C LEU A 774 16.14 8.28 -36.96
N TYR A 775 17.45 8.30 -37.23
CA TYR A 775 18.42 9.09 -36.47
C TYR A 775 18.04 10.58 -36.43
N LYS A 776 17.66 11.15 -37.58
CA LYS A 776 17.25 12.55 -37.68
C LYS A 776 15.95 12.81 -36.91
N ILE A 777 14.99 11.87 -36.93
CA ILE A 777 13.75 11.98 -36.13
C ILE A 777 14.12 12.03 -34.64
N LEU A 778 14.94 11.11 -34.14
CA LEU A 778 15.33 11.04 -32.72
C LEU A 778 16.11 12.27 -32.23
N GLN A 779 16.84 12.97 -33.10
CA GLN A 779 17.51 14.23 -32.76
C GLN A 779 16.57 15.44 -32.74
N ILE A 780 15.53 15.41 -33.57
CA ILE A 780 14.60 16.53 -33.73
C ILE A 780 13.53 16.49 -32.64
N LEU A 781 13.17 15.31 -32.16
CA LEU A 781 12.34 15.14 -30.98
C LEU A 781 13.11 15.59 -29.73
N ASP A 782 12.62 16.62 -29.05
CA ASP A 782 13.19 17.13 -27.78
C ASP A 782 12.87 16.16 -26.63
N LEU A 783 13.30 14.91 -26.75
CA LEU A 783 12.90 13.81 -25.87
C LEU A 783 13.28 14.06 -24.40
N ASP A 784 14.44 14.69 -24.14
CA ASP A 784 14.88 14.98 -22.78
C ASP A 784 13.98 16.01 -22.08
N ASP A 785 13.61 17.08 -22.80
CA ASP A 785 12.70 18.10 -22.27
C ASP A 785 11.27 17.57 -22.14
N MET A 786 10.82 16.75 -23.10
CA MET A 786 9.52 16.06 -23.00
C MET A 786 9.50 15.11 -21.81
N GLN A 787 10.54 14.33 -21.58
CA GLN A 787 10.65 13.44 -20.43
C GLN A 787 10.61 14.24 -19.11
N ARG A 788 11.33 15.35 -18.99
CA ARG A 788 11.26 16.23 -17.80
C ARG A 788 9.84 16.77 -17.60
N MET A 789 9.20 17.29 -18.64
CA MET A 789 7.84 17.81 -18.55
C MET A 789 6.82 16.74 -18.15
N LEU A 790 6.94 15.54 -18.74
CA LEU A 790 6.08 14.40 -18.44
C LEU A 790 6.29 13.83 -17.03
N THR A 791 7.32 14.26 -16.29
CA THR A 791 7.49 13.89 -14.86
C THR A 791 6.82 14.84 -13.87
N LEU A 792 6.33 16.03 -14.29
CA LEU A 792 5.71 17.03 -13.41
C LEU A 792 4.18 16.84 -13.26
N SER A 793 3.62 16.63 -12.06
CA SER A 793 2.18 16.34 -11.80
C SER A 793 1.20 17.43 -12.33
N SER A 794 0.00 17.03 -12.76
CA SER A 794 -1.11 17.91 -13.14
C SER A 794 -1.71 18.70 -11.97
N ASP A 795 -1.50 18.25 -10.73
CA ASP A 795 -2.02 18.90 -9.51
C ASP A 795 -1.33 20.23 -9.18
N HIS A 796 -0.26 20.56 -9.89
CA HIS A 796 0.57 21.74 -9.62
C HIS A 796 -0.15 23.07 -9.83
N VAL A 797 -1.30 23.10 -10.52
CA VAL A 797 -2.00 24.35 -10.90
C VAL A 797 -3.34 24.55 -10.19
N VAL A 798 -4.10 23.49 -9.87
CA VAL A 798 -5.49 23.60 -9.37
C VAL A 798 -5.59 23.75 -7.84
N ASN A 799 -4.62 23.25 -7.07
CA ASN A 799 -4.63 23.30 -5.60
C ASN A 799 -3.74 24.42 -5.03
N SER A 800 -3.72 25.59 -5.67
CA SER A 800 -2.79 26.65 -5.27
C SER A 800 -3.25 27.40 -4.01
N PRO A 801 -2.34 27.73 -3.08
CA PRO A 801 -2.65 28.55 -1.89
C PRO A 801 -3.25 29.92 -2.20
N ARG A 802 -2.98 30.43 -3.41
CA ARG A 802 -3.54 31.69 -3.90
C ARG A 802 -5.05 31.61 -4.04
N SER A 803 -5.55 30.54 -4.67
CA SER A 803 -7.00 30.33 -4.87
C SER A 803 -7.73 30.33 -3.54
N LEU A 804 -7.19 29.61 -2.54
CA LEU A 804 -7.73 29.56 -1.18
C LEU A 804 -7.84 30.94 -0.53
N MET A 805 -6.80 31.78 -0.63
CA MET A 805 -6.81 33.12 -0.04
C MET A 805 -7.82 34.04 -0.72
N GLU A 806 -7.96 33.95 -2.04
CA GLU A 806 -8.96 34.70 -2.81
C GLU A 806 -10.39 34.26 -2.45
N ASP A 807 -10.61 32.96 -2.21
CA ASP A 807 -11.89 32.40 -1.76
C ASP A 807 -12.28 32.93 -0.36
N ILE A 808 -11.34 32.95 0.60
CA ILE A 808 -11.57 33.52 1.95
C ILE A 808 -11.95 35.01 1.86
N LEU A 809 -11.26 35.78 1.01
CA LEU A 809 -11.54 37.20 0.82
C LEU A 809 -12.89 37.45 0.13
N SER A 810 -13.25 36.61 -0.84
CA SER A 810 -14.53 36.69 -1.55
C SER A 810 -15.71 36.37 -0.64
N ALA A 811 -15.59 35.31 0.18
CA ALA A 811 -16.61 34.93 1.15
C ALA A 811 -16.94 36.07 2.14
N ALA A 812 -15.93 36.81 2.60
CA ALA A 812 -16.12 37.94 3.51
C ALA A 812 -16.79 39.18 2.88
N GLN A 813 -16.84 39.26 1.54
CA GLN A 813 -17.48 40.37 0.82
C GLN A 813 -18.95 40.10 0.48
N GLN A 814 -19.39 38.84 0.56
CA GLN A 814 -20.74 38.43 0.19
C GLN A 814 -21.49 37.99 1.44
N SER A 815 -22.22 38.91 2.07
CA SER A 815 -22.93 38.70 3.33
C SER A 815 -24.22 37.85 3.23
N GLU A 816 -24.27 36.86 2.35
CA GLU A 816 -25.39 35.90 2.27
C GLU A 816 -24.85 34.47 2.26
N GLU A 817 -25.42 33.65 3.14
CA GLU A 817 -25.10 32.25 3.42
C GLU A 817 -24.76 31.43 2.17
N ASN A 818 -23.47 31.30 1.87
CA ASN A 818 -22.97 30.21 1.03
C ASN A 818 -21.98 29.41 1.87
N ILE A 819 -22.46 28.23 2.29
CA ILE A 819 -21.60 27.11 2.68
C ILE A 819 -20.63 26.90 1.52
N VAL A 820 -19.33 27.03 1.81
CA VAL A 820 -18.25 26.76 0.87
C VAL A 820 -18.50 25.38 0.24
N ASP A 821 -18.89 25.36 -1.03
CA ASP A 821 -19.02 24.12 -1.79
C ASP A 821 -17.64 23.48 -1.88
N CYS A 822 -17.57 22.25 -1.40
CA CYS A 822 -16.38 21.45 -1.13
C CYS A 822 -15.32 21.47 -2.24
N TYR A 823 -14.06 21.57 -1.82
CA TYR A 823 -12.89 21.08 -2.55
C TYR A 823 -12.58 19.64 -2.16
#